data_AF-A0A5Q0CEC7-F1
#
_entry.id   AF-A0A5Q0CEC7-F1
#
_cell.length_a   1.000
_cell.length_b   1.000
_cell.length_c   1.000
_cell.angle_alpha   90.00
_cell.angle_beta   90.00
_cell.angle_gamma   90.00
#
_symmetry.space_group_name_H-M   'P 1'
#
loop_
_entity.id
_entity.type
_entity.pdbx_description
1 polymer ?
#
loop_
_entity_poly.entity_id
_entity_poly.type
_entity_poly.pdbx_seq_one_letter_code
_entity_poly.pdbx_strand_id
1 'polypeptide(L)'
;MLIWAAGVLLSMSPLERSAFAAGADVPALVDDIRQSVLQADRSKTMDERLAAYNDGHEHWMSLSALAADGLPEAKAALSELQDDGINGDILTIGALSASLSQLESKMDDPDARVALRTSVEELTESLTTPSLKVSALSSYARQLAGDHDAAAGLLQRAIDASTQISDLDEKNAALNNIAQVAASVEPEIGSTIVNRTIAGMWPARMRGYARYDVALRLLDKETIGGKKVKEADAGAILAAAKSSLKAGKLEAALLWALAIDPEAAEKRADAVNDVLTAALKANAVNLLPIFATSLADRSDQEDLIIRIVKDRIDANRLVDATAMTANMEAGPGLVEIDFTLASELNDRGLSAMAKEQYQRALAMTKSLNGDEKQAALVSALRSSTDLKLLDEAKGLADELGGERDASNALGNLAKAFADAGDVKEAEALLPRIALVKDQEQALSGIGRAKAKSGDVDDAVKIAERIGDAEDKGRVQSEIARAWARNGQVDDALGLASSIAEPQYKVEALLRVAKEISGKAGGEGKVVDQVVAYVGKIDDSHERDQRLLDIVDYFSKAGQIDRAKQMAEKISDEKLKAKAVGRIASRAALSGDASSAVAYFQASKAATDEGLAADVMIAASADPNYVKQAVLGAAKIQDTMLRVRTFRAIAEAQLRQLDRLGFGSGKGQPSDFKHWVQKASAAASGSPAATSAALLSDGRMQLRKGSPGAGDFATYGYPDLSKGADTIRAMLPLPVPGHVALTLGNLSPYLGKFVEDIQDGSTSLSYAARAQGMLFPRIIVVQSGTYTLGSLADQLDSVSGMRLVERQGDIITLRAPILVGEGASLILSGEEASTYRLSATAGAFVIVAGKLYIQDTTVTSWDEQLQQPRHSDKDKRTIFRPFIVAWSNSETYIGGSILDSLGYAAPKSFGLSFSAGPKWASETKEDTRRPTGIVVDNYFHNFEYGFYSYEADDISLVGNEYDDNVLYAIDPHDRSRRLLIALNTAHDTIIKHGIIISRNVDDSWKVGNVAFHNNGSGLMLDRSSVGNLIYGNTAFENKQDGLTFFESACNLAFNNAFFDNGRSGIRVRNSWDVAIHDNRITNNKLEAIGGYISNVTLVQTDHKRDLAIDPYVPLTTFAAVDNVISANGNGIKVAGVSGITLAGNQFVNQQGRLLGGDARPFEGHMLRLAGQTDVAISSTCRPQRPPADICTFRDAGLIGRDDPLFFDSKGPGTCTEQRGSVQFGAFHGKKDDT
;
A
#
# COMPACT_ATOMS: atom_id res chain seq x y z
N MET A 1 -15.84 20.99 -46.67
CA MET A 1 -15.72 22.34 -47.29
C MET A 1 -15.66 23.46 -46.25
N LEU A 2 -16.21 23.27 -45.03
CA LEU A 2 -16.23 24.26 -43.92
C LEU A 2 -14.85 24.73 -43.39
N ILE A 3 -13.82 23.87 -43.36
CA ILE A 3 -12.46 24.26 -42.90
C ILE A 3 -11.77 25.22 -43.89
N TRP A 4 -12.17 25.23 -45.16
CA TRP A 4 -11.54 26.06 -46.18
C TRP A 4 -11.96 27.55 -46.07
N ALA A 5 -13.17 27.84 -45.58
CA ALA A 5 -13.64 29.21 -45.42
C ALA A 5 -13.04 29.92 -44.18
N ALA A 6 -12.93 29.21 -43.05
CA ALA A 6 -12.33 29.75 -41.82
C ALA A 6 -10.80 29.93 -41.92
N GLY A 7 -10.12 29.04 -42.66
CA GLY A 7 -8.67 29.12 -42.87
C GLY A 7 -8.24 30.32 -43.73
N VAL A 8 -9.10 30.79 -44.63
CA VAL A 8 -8.78 31.93 -45.52
C VAL A 8 -8.85 33.26 -44.76
N LEU A 9 -9.83 33.47 -43.88
CA LEU A 9 -9.97 34.70 -43.07
C LEU A 9 -8.87 34.89 -42.02
N LEU A 10 -8.43 33.81 -41.38
CA LEU A 10 -7.34 33.87 -40.38
C LEU A 10 -5.97 34.19 -41.00
N SER A 11 -5.79 33.91 -42.30
CA SER A 11 -4.54 34.15 -43.03
C SER A 11 -4.38 35.57 -43.59
N MET A 12 -5.43 36.40 -43.50
CA MET A 12 -5.45 37.76 -44.05
C MET A 12 -4.79 38.79 -43.13
N SER A 13 -4.10 39.75 -43.75
CA SER A 13 -3.49 40.89 -43.06
C SER A 13 -4.54 41.85 -42.46
N PRO A 14 -4.20 42.67 -41.45
CA PRO A 14 -5.14 43.64 -40.86
C PRO A 14 -5.74 44.63 -41.87
N LEU A 15 -5.00 44.94 -42.93
CA LEU A 15 -5.45 45.78 -44.05
C LEU A 15 -6.43 45.05 -44.98
N GLU A 16 -6.25 43.76 -45.23
CA GLU A 16 -7.19 42.94 -46.02
C GLU A 16 -8.50 42.67 -45.27
N ARG A 17 -8.44 42.47 -43.94
CA ARG A 17 -9.65 42.36 -43.10
C ARG A 17 -10.48 43.64 -43.10
N SER A 18 -9.82 44.81 -43.07
CA SER A 18 -10.50 46.10 -43.15
C SER A 18 -11.17 46.36 -44.52
N ALA A 19 -10.66 45.76 -45.59
CA ALA A 19 -11.28 45.83 -46.92
C ALA A 19 -12.44 44.84 -47.10
N PHE A 20 -12.39 43.67 -46.44
CA PHE A 20 -13.49 42.70 -46.40
C PHE A 20 -14.67 43.23 -45.56
N ALA A 21 -14.39 43.85 -44.42
CA ALA A 21 -15.38 44.50 -43.56
C ALA A 21 -16.05 45.74 -44.21
N ALA A 22 -15.38 46.42 -45.15
CA ALA A 22 -15.92 47.57 -45.87
C ALA A 22 -16.92 47.23 -47.00
N GLY A 23 -17.07 45.94 -47.34
CA GLY A 23 -17.98 45.45 -48.38
C GLY A 23 -19.05 44.45 -47.88
N ALA A 24 -19.11 44.19 -46.57
CA ALA A 24 -20.08 43.26 -45.99
C ALA A 24 -21.42 43.95 -45.74
N ASP A 25 -22.47 43.54 -46.46
CA ASP A 25 -23.84 44.01 -46.26
C ASP A 25 -24.46 43.28 -45.05
N VAL A 26 -24.19 43.80 -43.84
CA VAL A 26 -24.72 43.28 -42.58
C VAL A 26 -26.27 43.18 -42.61
N PRO A 27 -27.02 44.19 -43.10
CA PRO A 27 -28.47 44.08 -43.29
C PRO A 27 -28.89 42.90 -44.17
N ALA A 28 -28.20 42.64 -45.29
CA ALA A 28 -28.53 41.50 -46.15
C ALA A 28 -28.32 40.15 -45.42
N LEU A 29 -27.22 40.00 -44.68
CA LEU A 29 -26.98 38.80 -43.86
C LEU A 29 -28.06 38.57 -42.80
N VAL A 30 -28.54 39.64 -42.15
CA VAL A 30 -29.63 39.56 -41.16
C VAL A 30 -30.92 39.11 -41.82
N ASP A 31 -31.27 39.68 -42.97
CA ASP A 31 -32.45 39.28 -43.72
C ASP A 31 -32.35 37.83 -44.23
N ASP A 32 -31.19 37.40 -44.72
CA ASP A 32 -30.95 36.04 -45.16
C ASP A 32 -31.08 35.03 -44.00
N ILE A 33 -30.61 35.37 -42.80
CA ILE A 33 -30.82 34.56 -41.59
C ILE A 33 -32.31 34.44 -41.26
N ARG A 34 -33.05 35.56 -41.26
CA ARG A 34 -34.50 35.56 -40.99
C ARG A 34 -35.28 34.76 -42.05
N GLN A 35 -34.93 34.91 -43.33
CA GLN A 35 -35.53 34.15 -44.42
C GLN A 35 -35.24 32.65 -44.29
N SER A 36 -34.02 32.29 -43.90
CA SER A 36 -33.62 30.89 -43.68
C SER A 36 -34.49 30.22 -42.60
N VAL A 37 -34.74 30.90 -41.47
CA VAL A 37 -35.64 30.41 -40.42
C VAL A 37 -37.08 30.26 -40.94
N LEU A 38 -37.60 31.27 -41.62
CA LEU A 38 -38.95 31.22 -42.21
C LEU A 38 -39.09 30.13 -43.27
N GLN A 39 -38.05 29.87 -44.04
CA GLN A 39 -38.00 28.82 -45.04
C GLN A 39 -38.01 27.45 -44.36
N ALA A 40 -37.23 27.27 -43.30
CA ALA A 40 -37.23 26.04 -42.51
C ALA A 40 -38.61 25.71 -41.92
N ASP A 41 -39.36 26.72 -41.45
CA ASP A 41 -40.71 26.54 -40.92
C ASP A 41 -41.75 26.20 -42.00
N ARG A 42 -41.51 26.59 -43.26
CA ARG A 42 -42.38 26.31 -44.41
C ARG A 42 -42.04 25.00 -45.12
N SER A 43 -40.88 24.41 -44.84
CA SER A 43 -40.41 23.18 -45.49
C SER A 43 -41.35 22.01 -45.24
N LYS A 44 -41.61 21.23 -46.29
CA LYS A 44 -42.48 20.05 -46.23
C LYS A 44 -41.70 18.75 -46.06
N THR A 45 -40.41 18.78 -46.38
CA THR A 45 -39.49 17.65 -46.21
C THR A 45 -38.37 18.00 -45.24
N MET A 46 -37.78 16.97 -44.61
CA MET A 46 -36.65 17.17 -43.70
C MET A 46 -35.40 17.67 -44.43
N ASP A 47 -35.22 17.30 -45.70
CA ASP A 47 -34.09 17.75 -46.53
C ASP A 47 -34.17 19.24 -46.84
N GLU A 48 -35.37 19.74 -47.21
CA GLU A 48 -35.63 21.18 -47.39
C GLU A 48 -35.42 21.96 -46.09
N ARG A 49 -35.78 21.36 -44.96
CA ARG A 49 -35.63 21.96 -43.63
C ARG A 49 -34.17 22.04 -43.21
N LEU A 50 -33.39 20.97 -43.45
CA LEU A 50 -31.96 20.93 -43.19
C LEU A 50 -31.20 21.94 -44.05
N ALA A 51 -31.52 22.02 -45.35
CA ALA A 51 -30.90 22.99 -46.26
C ALA A 51 -31.13 24.43 -45.78
N ALA A 52 -32.37 24.76 -45.38
CA ALA A 52 -32.70 26.10 -44.88
C ALA A 52 -31.97 26.44 -43.57
N TYR A 53 -31.85 25.50 -42.62
CA TYR A 53 -31.07 25.75 -41.40
C TYR A 53 -29.57 25.83 -41.65
N ASN A 54 -29.02 25.04 -42.59
CA ASN A 54 -27.61 25.12 -42.97
C ASN A 54 -27.28 26.47 -43.61
N ASP A 55 -28.11 26.95 -44.54
CA ASP A 55 -27.95 28.29 -45.14
C ASP A 55 -28.00 29.37 -44.06
N GLY A 56 -28.97 29.30 -43.14
CA GLY A 56 -29.04 30.23 -42.00
C GLY A 56 -27.81 30.18 -41.10
N HIS A 57 -27.27 28.98 -40.84
CA HIS A 57 -26.06 28.79 -40.03
C HIS A 57 -24.81 29.37 -40.70
N GLU A 58 -24.64 29.19 -42.02
CA GLU A 58 -23.53 29.77 -42.77
C GLU A 58 -23.55 31.31 -42.73
N HIS A 59 -24.73 31.92 -42.90
CA HIS A 59 -24.90 33.37 -42.78
C HIS A 59 -24.64 33.86 -41.34
N TRP A 60 -25.09 33.12 -40.33
CA TRP A 60 -24.81 33.42 -38.92
C TRP A 60 -23.30 33.39 -38.61
N MET A 61 -22.58 32.38 -39.11
CA MET A 61 -21.13 32.26 -38.92
C MET A 61 -20.37 33.41 -39.61
N SER A 62 -20.83 33.82 -40.79
CA SER A 62 -20.28 34.97 -41.50
C SER A 62 -20.51 36.28 -40.73
N LEU A 63 -21.71 36.47 -40.18
CA LEU A 63 -22.04 37.62 -39.33
C LEU A 63 -21.25 37.64 -38.01
N SER A 64 -21.05 36.46 -37.41
CA SER A 64 -20.26 36.26 -36.19
C SER A 64 -18.77 36.57 -36.40
N ALA A 65 -18.19 36.19 -37.55
CA ALA A 65 -16.81 36.51 -37.89
C ALA A 65 -16.59 38.02 -38.02
N LEU A 66 -17.51 38.74 -38.68
CA LEU A 66 -17.47 40.20 -38.80
C LEU A 66 -17.57 40.91 -37.44
N ALA A 67 -18.42 40.39 -36.54
CA ALA A 67 -18.52 40.89 -35.17
C ALA A 67 -17.23 40.65 -34.36
N ALA A 68 -16.57 39.50 -34.56
CA ALA A 68 -15.29 39.18 -33.90
C ALA A 68 -14.14 40.06 -34.40
N ASP A 69 -14.12 40.43 -35.69
CA ASP A 69 -13.17 41.38 -36.28
C ASP A 69 -13.45 42.86 -35.88
N GLY A 70 -14.44 43.10 -35.01
CA GLY A 70 -14.66 44.39 -34.35
C GLY A 70 -15.67 45.30 -35.02
N LEU A 71 -16.43 44.82 -36.01
CA LEU A 71 -17.47 45.61 -36.69
C LEU A 71 -18.67 45.86 -35.75
N PRO A 72 -18.97 47.11 -35.35
CA PRO A 72 -20.03 47.41 -34.39
C PRO A 72 -21.43 47.06 -34.92
N GLU A 73 -21.66 47.24 -36.21
CA GLU A 73 -22.93 46.96 -36.88
C GLU A 73 -23.25 45.46 -36.86
N ALA A 74 -22.27 44.59 -37.07
CA ALA A 74 -22.45 43.15 -36.95
C ALA A 74 -22.74 42.71 -35.50
N LYS A 75 -22.11 43.34 -34.50
CA LYS A 75 -22.44 43.09 -33.08
C LYS A 75 -23.86 43.52 -32.73
N ALA A 76 -24.29 44.69 -33.21
CA ALA A 76 -25.66 45.16 -33.01
C ALA A 76 -26.68 44.24 -33.71
N ALA A 77 -26.39 43.80 -34.94
CA ALA A 77 -27.22 42.88 -35.70
C ALA A 77 -27.37 41.50 -35.03
N LEU A 78 -26.29 40.94 -34.45
CA LEU A 78 -26.38 39.70 -33.67
C LEU A 78 -27.25 39.88 -32.43
N SER A 79 -27.16 41.03 -31.76
CA SER A 79 -28.03 41.35 -30.62
C SER A 79 -29.50 41.49 -31.05
N GLU A 80 -29.77 42.13 -32.19
CA GLU A 80 -31.12 42.28 -32.74
C GLU A 80 -31.73 40.93 -33.12
N LEU A 81 -30.97 40.08 -33.82
CA LEU A 81 -31.40 38.71 -34.13
C LEU A 81 -31.68 37.92 -32.85
N GLN A 82 -30.84 38.08 -31.83
CA GLN A 82 -31.04 37.42 -30.55
C GLN A 82 -32.31 37.91 -29.83
N ASP A 83 -32.63 39.21 -29.91
CA ASP A 83 -33.87 39.80 -29.41
C ASP A 83 -35.10 39.29 -30.18
N ASP A 84 -34.94 38.99 -31.48
CA ASP A 84 -35.95 38.32 -32.31
C ASP A 84 -36.08 36.80 -32.03
N GLY A 85 -35.27 36.26 -31.11
CA GLY A 85 -35.26 34.84 -30.79
C GLY A 85 -34.54 33.98 -31.82
N ILE A 86 -33.64 34.56 -32.62
CA ILE A 86 -32.78 33.85 -33.58
C ILE A 86 -31.34 33.95 -33.12
N ASN A 87 -30.73 32.82 -32.80
CA ASN A 87 -29.31 32.77 -32.47
C ASN A 87 -28.63 31.54 -33.08
N GLY A 88 -27.30 31.50 -33.00
CA GLY A 88 -26.48 30.42 -33.55
C GLY A 88 -26.88 29.04 -33.03
N ASP A 89 -27.20 28.91 -31.74
CA ASP A 89 -27.62 27.64 -31.15
C ASP A 89 -28.98 27.18 -31.67
N ILE A 90 -29.94 28.09 -31.90
CA ILE A 90 -31.27 27.77 -32.45
C ILE A 90 -31.16 27.26 -33.88
N LEU A 91 -30.35 27.91 -34.72
CA LEU A 91 -30.08 27.47 -36.09
C LEU A 91 -29.39 26.10 -36.10
N THR A 92 -28.42 25.92 -35.20
CA THR A 92 -27.67 24.67 -35.04
C THR A 92 -28.57 23.53 -34.59
N ILE A 93 -29.47 23.74 -33.62
CA ILE A 93 -30.46 22.74 -33.18
C ILE A 93 -31.42 22.38 -34.30
N GLY A 94 -31.87 23.37 -35.07
CA GLY A 94 -32.75 23.14 -36.22
C GLY A 94 -32.10 22.19 -37.23
N ALA A 95 -30.85 22.47 -37.62
CA ALA A 95 -30.06 21.61 -38.49
C ALA A 95 -29.83 20.22 -37.86
N LEU A 96 -29.38 20.19 -36.61
CA LEU A 96 -29.09 18.95 -35.88
C LEU A 96 -30.32 18.04 -35.77
N SER A 97 -31.49 18.59 -35.43
CA SER A 97 -32.73 17.82 -35.33
C SER A 97 -33.13 17.19 -36.67
N ALA A 98 -32.94 17.91 -37.77
CA ALA A 98 -33.21 17.37 -39.10
C ALA A 98 -32.20 16.27 -39.48
N SER A 99 -30.90 16.48 -39.20
CA SER A 99 -29.84 15.48 -39.42
C SER A 99 -30.02 14.21 -38.58
N LEU A 100 -30.40 14.34 -37.31
CA LEU A 100 -30.70 13.19 -36.44
C LEU A 100 -31.92 12.39 -36.91
N SER A 101 -32.94 13.06 -37.48
CA SER A 101 -34.08 12.36 -38.08
C SER A 101 -33.71 11.63 -39.38
N GLN A 102 -32.79 12.17 -40.18
CA GLN A 102 -32.25 11.45 -41.34
C GLN A 102 -31.49 10.17 -40.92
N LEU A 103 -30.79 10.19 -39.78
CA LEU A 103 -30.13 9.00 -39.22
C LEU A 103 -31.11 7.89 -38.81
N GLU A 104 -32.37 8.20 -38.50
CA GLU A 104 -33.43 7.20 -38.24
C GLU A 104 -33.83 6.43 -39.51
N SER A 105 -33.63 7.03 -40.68
CA SER A 105 -33.89 6.37 -41.96
C SER A 105 -32.77 5.38 -42.30
N LYS A 106 -33.12 4.20 -42.85
CA LYS A 106 -32.12 3.25 -43.34
C LYS A 106 -31.39 3.87 -44.54
N MET A 107 -30.26 4.52 -44.30
CA MET A 107 -29.36 4.99 -45.36
C MET A 107 -28.55 3.80 -45.87
N ASP A 108 -28.78 3.37 -47.11
CA ASP A 108 -28.08 2.23 -47.70
C ASP A 108 -26.62 2.56 -48.11
N ASP A 109 -26.29 3.84 -48.29
CA ASP A 109 -24.95 4.33 -48.65
C ASP A 109 -24.07 4.56 -47.39
N PRO A 110 -22.96 3.81 -47.21
CA PRO A 110 -22.03 3.98 -46.10
C PRO A 110 -21.36 5.37 -46.06
N ASP A 111 -21.01 5.96 -47.20
CA ASP A 111 -20.26 7.22 -47.24
C ASP A 111 -21.15 8.40 -46.85
N ALA A 112 -22.39 8.42 -47.35
CA ALA A 112 -23.40 9.39 -46.94
C ALA A 112 -23.74 9.28 -45.44
N ARG A 113 -23.76 8.06 -44.89
CA ARG A 113 -23.98 7.84 -43.45
C ARG A 113 -22.82 8.37 -42.61
N VAL A 114 -21.57 8.18 -43.05
CA VAL A 114 -20.39 8.74 -42.37
C VAL A 114 -20.41 10.27 -42.43
N ALA A 115 -20.66 10.86 -43.60
CA ALA A 115 -20.74 12.30 -43.77
C ALA A 115 -21.83 12.93 -42.87
N LEU A 116 -23.00 12.29 -42.77
CA LEU A 116 -24.08 12.74 -41.89
C LEU A 116 -23.69 12.65 -40.40
N ARG A 117 -23.02 11.57 -39.97
CA ARG A 117 -22.50 11.45 -38.60
C ARG A 117 -21.45 12.50 -38.27
N THR A 118 -20.51 12.77 -39.18
CA THR A 118 -19.52 13.85 -39.02
C THR A 118 -20.21 15.21 -38.88
N SER A 119 -21.22 15.47 -39.71
CA SER A 119 -21.99 16.72 -39.62
C SER A 119 -22.74 16.86 -38.29
N VAL A 120 -23.35 15.77 -37.79
CA VAL A 120 -24.00 15.74 -36.47
C VAL A 120 -22.99 16.02 -35.35
N GLU A 121 -21.78 15.45 -35.42
CA GLU A 121 -20.72 15.73 -34.45
C GLU A 121 -20.26 17.19 -34.49
N GLU A 122 -20.03 17.76 -35.67
CA GLU A 122 -19.64 19.17 -35.84
C GLU A 122 -20.72 20.11 -35.30
N LEU A 123 -22.00 19.88 -35.63
CA LEU A 123 -23.14 20.66 -35.11
C LEU A 123 -23.31 20.50 -33.60
N THR A 124 -23.04 19.32 -33.04
CA THR A 124 -23.12 19.12 -31.59
C THR A 124 -22.00 19.86 -30.86
N GLU A 125 -20.80 19.91 -31.44
CA GLU A 125 -19.66 20.60 -30.86
C GLU A 125 -19.76 22.13 -30.98
N SER A 126 -20.46 22.66 -31.98
CA SER A 126 -20.65 24.09 -32.17
C SER A 126 -21.67 24.72 -31.21
N LEU A 127 -22.49 23.92 -30.51
CA LEU A 127 -23.42 24.40 -29.50
C LEU A 127 -22.70 25.07 -28.33
N THR A 128 -23.10 26.31 -28.04
CA THR A 128 -22.49 27.12 -26.99
C THR A 128 -23.23 27.03 -25.65
N THR A 129 -24.54 26.79 -25.67
CA THR A 129 -25.36 26.60 -24.46
C THR A 129 -25.22 25.16 -23.93
N PRO A 130 -24.77 24.95 -22.67
CA PRO A 130 -24.52 23.62 -22.13
C PRO A 130 -25.75 22.70 -22.11
N SER A 131 -26.93 23.20 -21.74
CA SER A 131 -28.16 22.40 -21.69
C SER A 131 -28.61 21.90 -23.07
N LEU A 132 -28.45 22.74 -24.09
CA LEU A 132 -28.70 22.38 -25.48
C LEU A 132 -27.70 21.33 -25.97
N LYS A 133 -26.42 21.46 -25.60
CA LYS A 133 -25.39 20.46 -25.89
C LYS A 133 -25.69 19.11 -25.23
N VAL A 134 -26.18 19.10 -23.98
CA VAL A 134 -26.63 17.88 -23.30
C VAL A 134 -27.80 17.23 -24.04
N SER A 135 -28.79 18.02 -24.46
CA SER A 135 -29.96 17.54 -25.20
C SER A 135 -29.57 16.94 -26.57
N ALA A 136 -28.66 17.59 -27.28
CA ALA A 136 -28.08 17.13 -28.54
C ALA A 136 -27.37 15.77 -28.39
N LEU A 137 -26.44 15.67 -27.43
CA LEU A 137 -25.70 14.45 -27.14
C LEU A 137 -26.63 13.30 -26.72
N SER A 138 -27.63 13.58 -25.87
CA SER A 138 -28.61 12.58 -25.42
C SER A 138 -29.51 12.10 -26.56
N SER A 139 -29.91 13.01 -27.45
CA SER A 139 -30.71 12.67 -28.64
C SER A 139 -29.90 11.83 -29.62
N TYR A 140 -28.62 12.17 -29.82
CA TYR A 140 -27.72 11.38 -30.66
C TYR A 140 -27.46 9.99 -30.07
N ALA A 141 -27.22 9.90 -28.76
CA ALA A 141 -27.05 8.64 -28.05
C ALA A 141 -28.28 7.73 -28.21
N ARG A 142 -29.49 8.30 -28.17
CA ARG A 142 -30.73 7.56 -28.41
C ARG A 142 -30.78 6.95 -29.80
N GLN A 143 -30.32 7.67 -30.83
CA GLN A 143 -30.25 7.13 -32.19
C GLN A 143 -29.22 6.01 -32.35
N LEU A 144 -28.15 6.08 -31.57
CA LEU A 144 -27.12 5.05 -31.51
C LEU A 144 -27.38 3.98 -30.46
N ALA A 145 -28.58 3.87 -29.88
CA ALA A 145 -28.86 2.90 -28.82
C ALA A 145 -28.60 1.43 -29.21
N GLY A 146 -28.58 1.11 -30.50
CA GLY A 146 -28.18 -0.21 -31.00
C GLY A 146 -26.67 -0.49 -30.96
N ASP A 147 -25.85 0.54 -30.79
CA ASP A 147 -24.40 0.51 -30.58
C ASP A 147 -24.10 1.04 -29.17
N HIS A 148 -24.11 0.11 -28.20
CA HIS A 148 -23.98 0.41 -26.78
C HIS A 148 -22.77 1.30 -26.47
N ASP A 149 -21.58 0.96 -26.99
CA ASP A 149 -20.34 1.68 -26.75
C ASP A 149 -20.40 3.12 -27.26
N ALA A 150 -20.99 3.32 -28.45
CA ALA A 150 -21.13 4.65 -29.04
C ALA A 150 -22.13 5.51 -28.26
N ALA A 151 -23.26 4.92 -27.86
CA ALA A 151 -24.28 5.61 -27.08
C ALA A 151 -23.77 5.98 -25.67
N ALA A 152 -23.09 5.06 -24.98
CA ALA A 152 -22.50 5.30 -23.66
C ALA A 152 -21.46 6.44 -23.71
N GLY A 153 -20.59 6.45 -24.73
CA GLY A 153 -19.60 7.53 -24.91
C GLY A 153 -20.24 8.92 -25.10
N LEU A 154 -21.37 8.99 -25.81
CA LEU A 154 -22.13 10.23 -25.97
C LEU A 154 -22.81 10.67 -24.66
N LEU A 155 -23.38 9.72 -23.90
CA LEU A 155 -23.99 9.99 -22.59
C LEU A 155 -22.95 10.47 -21.58
N GLN A 156 -21.73 9.93 -21.60
CA GLN A 156 -20.64 10.41 -20.75
C GLN A 156 -20.30 11.88 -21.06
N ARG A 157 -20.15 12.23 -22.34
CA ARG A 157 -19.95 13.62 -22.76
C ARG A 157 -21.11 14.53 -22.34
N ALA A 158 -22.33 14.00 -22.33
CA ALA A 158 -23.51 14.74 -21.86
C ALA A 158 -23.44 14.99 -20.34
N ILE A 159 -23.02 14.01 -19.54
CA ILE A 159 -22.78 14.20 -18.11
C ILE A 159 -21.71 15.28 -17.89
N ASP A 160 -20.61 15.22 -18.62
CA ASP A 160 -19.53 16.21 -18.49
C ASP A 160 -20.02 17.62 -18.85
N ALA A 161 -20.77 17.77 -19.94
CA ALA A 161 -21.38 19.04 -20.34
C ALA A 161 -22.38 19.57 -19.29
N SER A 162 -23.12 18.68 -18.60
CA SER A 162 -24.07 19.08 -17.54
C SER A 162 -23.40 19.75 -16.34
N THR A 163 -22.09 19.54 -16.13
CA THR A 163 -21.34 20.19 -15.04
C THR A 163 -21.22 21.70 -15.23
N GLN A 164 -21.36 22.20 -16.47
CA GLN A 164 -21.29 23.61 -16.82
C GLN A 164 -22.65 24.34 -16.66
N ILE A 165 -23.72 23.60 -16.33
CA ILE A 165 -25.05 24.19 -16.07
C ILE A 165 -25.09 24.69 -14.62
N SER A 166 -25.31 26.00 -14.45
CA SER A 166 -25.34 26.65 -13.14
C SER A 166 -26.74 26.71 -12.52
N ASP A 167 -27.78 26.83 -13.35
CA ASP A 167 -29.17 26.78 -12.90
C ASP A 167 -29.55 25.35 -12.47
N LEU A 168 -30.08 25.21 -11.26
CA LEU A 168 -30.32 23.90 -10.67
C LEU A 168 -31.47 23.16 -11.35
N ASP A 169 -32.53 23.86 -11.73
CA ASP A 169 -33.71 23.25 -12.37
C ASP A 169 -33.35 22.79 -13.79
N GLU A 170 -32.62 23.62 -14.55
CA GLU A 170 -32.09 23.28 -15.87
C GLU A 170 -31.13 22.09 -15.79
N LYS A 171 -30.25 22.06 -14.78
CA LYS A 171 -29.32 20.96 -14.56
C LYS A 171 -30.05 19.66 -14.23
N ASN A 172 -31.04 19.70 -13.35
CA ASN A 172 -31.85 18.53 -13.01
C ASN A 172 -32.62 18.00 -14.24
N ALA A 173 -33.18 18.90 -15.06
CA ALA A 173 -33.86 18.51 -16.30
C ALA A 173 -32.90 17.85 -17.30
N ALA A 174 -31.71 18.43 -17.47
CA ALA A 174 -30.65 17.89 -18.33
C ALA A 174 -30.20 16.50 -17.86
N LEU A 175 -29.91 16.35 -16.56
CA LEU A 175 -29.59 15.05 -15.95
C LEU A 175 -30.75 14.06 -16.10
N ASN A 176 -32.00 14.46 -15.90
CA ASN A 176 -33.11 13.52 -16.03
C ASN A 176 -33.24 13.01 -17.47
N ASN A 177 -33.03 13.88 -18.47
CA ASN A 177 -32.99 13.46 -19.87
C ASN A 177 -31.90 12.41 -20.11
N ILE A 178 -30.68 12.64 -19.62
CA ILE A 178 -29.57 11.67 -19.71
C ILE A 178 -29.98 10.34 -19.08
N ALA A 179 -30.53 10.36 -17.85
CA ALA A 179 -30.92 9.15 -17.13
C ALA A 179 -31.99 8.33 -17.88
N GLN A 180 -32.97 9.01 -18.50
CA GLN A 180 -34.01 8.34 -19.29
C GLN A 180 -33.47 7.71 -20.58
N VAL A 181 -32.53 8.38 -21.26
CA VAL A 181 -31.88 7.81 -22.45
C VAL A 181 -30.98 6.65 -22.04
N ALA A 182 -30.18 6.81 -21.00
CA ALA A 182 -29.30 5.78 -20.46
C ALA A 182 -30.07 4.50 -20.09
N ALA A 183 -31.22 4.62 -19.42
CA ALA A 183 -32.08 3.48 -19.10
C ALA A 183 -32.68 2.76 -20.33
N SER A 184 -32.60 3.37 -21.52
CA SER A 184 -32.99 2.74 -22.79
C SER A 184 -31.79 2.07 -23.49
N VAL A 185 -30.57 2.57 -23.26
CA VAL A 185 -29.32 2.00 -23.77
C VAL A 185 -28.91 0.77 -22.94
N GLU A 186 -29.01 0.88 -21.62
CA GLU A 186 -28.67 -0.16 -20.66
C GLU A 186 -29.86 -0.37 -19.71
N PRO A 187 -30.81 -1.28 -20.06
CA PRO A 187 -32.08 -1.42 -19.38
C PRO A 187 -31.96 -2.25 -18.08
N GLU A 188 -31.10 -1.79 -17.17
CA GLU A 188 -30.92 -2.35 -15.83
C GLU A 188 -30.87 -1.26 -14.76
N ILE A 189 -31.38 -1.58 -13.57
CA ILE A 189 -31.35 -0.64 -12.42
C ILE A 189 -29.92 -0.36 -11.95
N GLY A 190 -28.99 -1.27 -12.25
CA GLY A 190 -27.57 -1.18 -11.94
C GLY A 190 -26.75 -0.33 -12.92
N SER A 191 -27.38 0.28 -13.94
CA SER A 191 -26.65 1.05 -14.95
C SER A 191 -25.85 2.19 -14.31
N THR A 192 -24.54 2.19 -14.58
CA THR A 192 -23.58 3.14 -14.03
C THR A 192 -23.90 4.57 -14.44
N ILE A 193 -24.24 4.79 -15.72
CA ILE A 193 -24.64 6.10 -16.24
C ILE A 193 -25.91 6.60 -15.54
N VAL A 194 -26.93 5.76 -15.40
CA VAL A 194 -28.18 6.12 -14.71
C VAL A 194 -27.89 6.53 -13.27
N ASN A 195 -27.10 5.72 -12.55
CA ASN A 195 -26.77 5.96 -11.16
C ASN A 195 -26.02 7.28 -10.95
N ARG A 196 -24.99 7.54 -11.76
CA ARG A 196 -24.22 8.79 -11.68
C ARG A 196 -25.07 10.01 -11.97
N THR A 197 -25.92 9.90 -12.98
CA THR A 197 -26.78 11.00 -13.42
C THR A 197 -27.82 11.36 -12.37
N ILE A 198 -28.47 10.37 -11.77
CA ILE A 198 -29.44 10.58 -10.69
C ILE A 198 -28.75 11.10 -9.43
N ALA A 199 -27.56 10.61 -9.07
CA ALA A 199 -26.82 11.09 -7.91
C ALA A 199 -26.47 12.59 -8.00
N GLY A 200 -26.30 13.12 -9.22
CA GLY A 200 -26.04 14.54 -9.46
C GLY A 200 -27.24 15.48 -9.32
N MET A 201 -28.47 14.96 -9.14
CA MET A 201 -29.69 15.78 -9.03
C MET A 201 -29.96 16.22 -7.58
N TRP A 202 -30.46 17.44 -7.41
CA TRP A 202 -30.81 17.99 -6.09
C TRP A 202 -32.07 18.88 -6.16
N PRO A 203 -32.92 18.93 -5.12
CA PRO A 203 -32.81 18.24 -3.83
C PRO A 203 -33.18 16.75 -3.93
N ALA A 204 -33.14 16.05 -2.79
CA ALA A 204 -33.61 14.66 -2.59
C ALA A 204 -34.82 14.27 -3.45
N ARG A 205 -35.83 15.14 -3.48
CA ARG A 205 -37.07 14.98 -4.23
C ARG A 205 -36.82 14.61 -5.69
N MET A 206 -35.96 15.35 -6.40
CA MET A 206 -35.70 15.12 -7.83
C MET A 206 -35.13 13.72 -8.09
N ARG A 207 -34.26 13.23 -7.20
CA ARG A 207 -33.68 11.88 -7.27
C ARG A 207 -34.75 10.80 -7.12
N GLY A 208 -35.63 10.97 -6.14
CA GLY A 208 -36.74 10.04 -5.90
C GLY A 208 -37.67 9.86 -7.09
N TYR A 209 -38.06 10.95 -7.77
CA TYR A 209 -38.87 10.88 -9.00
C TYR A 209 -38.09 10.33 -10.19
N ALA A 210 -36.82 10.71 -10.38
CA ALA A 210 -36.01 10.17 -11.47
C ALA A 210 -35.86 8.63 -11.35
N ARG A 211 -35.66 8.12 -10.13
CA ARG A 211 -35.67 6.67 -9.84
C ARG A 211 -37.01 6.02 -10.15
N TYR A 212 -38.12 6.68 -9.83
CA TYR A 212 -39.46 6.21 -10.15
C TYR A 212 -39.68 6.09 -11.67
N ASP A 213 -39.32 7.13 -12.43
CA ASP A 213 -39.49 7.15 -13.88
C ASP A 213 -38.65 6.05 -14.57
N VAL A 214 -37.40 5.87 -14.13
CA VAL A 214 -36.55 4.77 -14.60
C VAL A 214 -37.18 3.41 -14.25
N ALA A 215 -37.66 3.22 -13.02
CA ALA A 215 -38.27 1.96 -12.60
C ALA A 215 -39.51 1.61 -13.42
N LEU A 216 -40.39 2.58 -13.69
CA LEU A 216 -41.55 2.39 -14.56
C LEU A 216 -41.16 2.02 -16.00
N ARG A 217 -40.10 2.63 -16.53
CA ARG A 217 -39.59 2.30 -17.87
C ARG A 217 -39.07 0.87 -17.96
N LEU A 218 -38.27 0.45 -16.98
CA LEU A 218 -37.74 -0.91 -16.92
C LEU A 218 -38.85 -1.96 -16.74
N LEU A 219 -39.98 -1.56 -16.14
CA LEU A 219 -41.17 -2.40 -15.94
C LEU A 219 -42.26 -2.19 -17.00
N ASP A 220 -42.01 -1.50 -18.12
CA ASP A 220 -43.06 -1.16 -19.10
C ASP A 220 -43.75 -2.39 -19.72
N LYS A 221 -43.06 -3.55 -19.73
CA LYS A 221 -43.60 -4.84 -20.20
C LYS A 221 -44.36 -5.63 -19.13
N GLU A 222 -44.25 -5.24 -17.87
CA GLU A 222 -44.86 -5.94 -16.74
C GLU A 222 -46.28 -5.41 -16.45
N THR A 223 -47.14 -6.27 -15.89
CA THR A 223 -48.51 -5.87 -15.49
C THR A 223 -48.87 -6.44 -14.12
N ILE A 224 -49.70 -5.70 -13.37
CA ILE A 224 -50.26 -6.14 -12.09
C ILE A 224 -51.78 -6.17 -12.22
N GLY A 225 -52.37 -7.36 -12.12
CA GLY A 225 -53.82 -7.53 -12.25
C GLY A 225 -54.37 -7.07 -13.62
N GLY A 226 -53.57 -7.17 -14.68
CA GLY A 226 -53.93 -6.76 -16.04
C GLY A 226 -53.79 -5.26 -16.33
N LYS A 227 -53.33 -4.45 -15.36
CA LYS A 227 -53.02 -3.03 -15.53
C LYS A 227 -51.52 -2.82 -15.73
N LYS A 228 -51.15 -1.76 -16.45
CA LYS A 228 -49.75 -1.29 -16.48
C LYS A 228 -49.28 -0.94 -15.07
N VAL A 229 -47.99 -1.10 -14.77
CA VAL A 229 -47.44 -0.84 -13.43
C VAL A 229 -47.75 0.58 -12.94
N LYS A 230 -47.66 1.59 -13.82
CA LYS A 230 -48.01 2.99 -13.52
C LYS A 230 -49.47 3.20 -13.06
N GLU A 231 -50.37 2.28 -13.41
CA GLU A 231 -51.81 2.36 -13.10
C GLU A 231 -52.23 1.45 -11.92
N ALA A 232 -51.27 0.71 -11.33
CA ALA A 232 -51.51 -0.17 -10.20
C ALA A 232 -51.50 0.61 -8.87
N ASP A 233 -52.25 0.13 -7.87
CA ASP A 233 -52.18 0.67 -6.50
C ASP A 233 -50.81 0.36 -5.87
N ALA A 234 -50.29 1.31 -5.08
CA ALA A 234 -49.02 1.18 -4.35
C ALA A 234 -48.96 -0.08 -3.46
N GLY A 235 -50.08 -0.52 -2.89
CA GLY A 235 -50.15 -1.77 -2.11
C GLY A 235 -49.93 -3.03 -2.96
N ALA A 236 -50.41 -3.04 -4.20
CA ALA A 236 -50.18 -4.14 -5.14
C ALA A 236 -48.72 -4.18 -5.61
N ILE A 237 -48.10 -3.02 -5.86
CA ILE A 237 -46.66 -2.91 -6.19
C ILE A 237 -45.80 -3.35 -5.00
N LEU A 238 -46.14 -2.91 -3.78
CA LEU A 238 -45.49 -3.35 -2.54
C LEU A 238 -45.54 -4.87 -2.36
N ALA A 239 -46.67 -5.50 -2.69
CA ALA A 239 -46.80 -6.96 -2.65
C ALA A 239 -45.86 -7.66 -3.67
N ALA A 240 -45.68 -7.08 -4.86
CA ALA A 240 -44.74 -7.57 -5.87
C ALA A 240 -43.28 -7.43 -5.41
N ALA A 241 -42.93 -6.30 -4.77
CA ALA A 241 -41.62 -6.09 -4.15
C ALA A 241 -41.34 -7.14 -3.06
N LYS A 242 -42.29 -7.33 -2.12
CA LYS A 242 -42.18 -8.34 -1.05
C LYS A 242 -42.11 -9.78 -1.60
N SER A 243 -42.82 -10.08 -2.68
CA SER A 243 -42.75 -11.37 -3.36
C SER A 243 -41.36 -11.62 -3.94
N SER A 244 -40.80 -10.62 -4.63
CA SER A 244 -39.45 -10.69 -5.22
C SER A 244 -38.37 -10.82 -4.15
N LEU A 245 -38.54 -10.10 -3.03
CA LEU A 245 -37.66 -10.18 -1.87
C LEU A 245 -37.69 -11.57 -1.23
N LYS A 246 -38.87 -12.16 -1.03
CA LYS A 246 -39.03 -13.54 -0.55
C LYS A 246 -38.40 -14.57 -1.48
N ALA A 247 -38.35 -14.28 -2.78
CA ALA A 247 -37.67 -15.11 -3.78
C ALA A 247 -36.14 -14.90 -3.82
N GLY A 248 -35.57 -14.04 -2.97
CA GLY A 248 -34.14 -13.73 -2.93
C GLY A 248 -33.64 -12.87 -4.09
N LYS A 249 -34.54 -12.26 -4.87
CA LYS A 249 -34.20 -11.44 -6.04
C LYS A 249 -34.09 -9.97 -5.63
N LEU A 250 -32.95 -9.58 -5.05
CA LEU A 250 -32.75 -8.24 -4.48
C LEU A 250 -32.95 -7.10 -5.49
N GLU A 251 -32.31 -7.20 -6.66
CA GLU A 251 -32.42 -6.17 -7.71
C GLU A 251 -33.85 -6.01 -8.21
N ALA A 252 -34.55 -7.12 -8.45
CA ALA A 252 -35.95 -7.10 -8.85
C ALA A 252 -36.84 -6.52 -7.75
N ALA A 253 -36.60 -6.88 -6.48
CA ALA A 253 -37.33 -6.35 -5.34
C ALA A 253 -37.13 -4.83 -5.19
N LEU A 254 -35.89 -4.35 -5.37
CA LEU A 254 -35.58 -2.93 -5.38
C LEU A 254 -36.27 -2.22 -6.54
N LEU A 255 -36.23 -2.79 -7.74
CA LEU A 255 -36.91 -2.24 -8.91
C LEU A 255 -38.42 -2.07 -8.66
N TRP A 256 -39.09 -3.07 -8.10
CA TRP A 256 -40.49 -2.97 -7.70
C TRP A 256 -40.72 -1.92 -6.60
N ALA A 257 -39.82 -1.83 -5.62
CA ALA A 257 -39.91 -0.81 -4.56
C ALA A 257 -39.81 0.62 -5.12
N LEU A 258 -38.91 0.86 -6.07
CA LEU A 258 -38.74 2.17 -6.72
C LEU A 258 -39.92 2.54 -7.64
N ALA A 259 -40.67 1.55 -8.12
CA ALA A 259 -41.88 1.75 -8.92
C ALA A 259 -43.11 2.16 -8.10
N ILE A 260 -43.02 2.20 -6.76
CA ILE A 260 -44.04 2.80 -5.90
C ILE A 260 -43.95 4.33 -6.06
N ASP A 261 -45.07 4.98 -6.34
CA ASP A 261 -45.16 6.43 -6.50
C ASP A 261 -44.50 7.15 -5.29
N PRO A 262 -43.57 8.10 -5.51
CA PRO A 262 -42.98 8.90 -4.43
C PRO A 262 -43.99 9.57 -3.49
N GLU A 263 -45.19 9.87 -3.96
CA GLU A 263 -46.29 10.43 -3.15
C GLU A 263 -46.86 9.41 -2.14
N ALA A 264 -46.67 8.11 -2.38
CA ALA A 264 -46.98 7.04 -1.42
C ALA A 264 -45.78 6.77 -0.49
N ALA A 265 -45.26 7.84 0.12
CA ALA A 265 -43.97 7.88 0.83
C ALA A 265 -43.78 6.74 1.84
N GLU A 266 -44.75 6.51 2.74
CA GLU A 266 -44.69 5.46 3.77
C GLU A 266 -44.51 4.06 3.15
N LYS A 267 -45.33 3.71 2.14
CA LYS A 267 -45.24 2.40 1.47
C LYS A 267 -43.94 2.23 0.70
N ARG A 268 -43.43 3.31 0.08
CA ARG A 268 -42.16 3.30 -0.64
C ARG A 268 -41.00 3.13 0.33
N ALA A 269 -40.98 3.90 1.42
CA ALA A 269 -39.98 3.81 2.48
C ALA A 269 -39.96 2.40 3.10
N ASP A 270 -41.12 1.81 3.39
CA ASP A 270 -41.25 0.43 3.86
C ASP A 270 -40.63 -0.57 2.89
N ALA A 271 -40.98 -0.48 1.60
CA ALA A 271 -40.45 -1.38 0.58
C ALA A 271 -38.92 -1.26 0.45
N VAL A 272 -38.42 -0.02 0.37
CA VAL A 272 -36.98 0.27 0.23
C VAL A 272 -36.21 -0.21 1.46
N ASN A 273 -36.73 0.02 2.67
CA ASN A 273 -36.09 -0.43 3.92
C ASN A 273 -36.06 -1.95 4.06
N ASP A 274 -37.13 -2.65 3.66
CA ASP A 274 -37.17 -4.12 3.65
C ASP A 274 -36.08 -4.68 2.73
N VAL A 275 -35.93 -4.11 1.53
CA VAL A 275 -34.91 -4.55 0.56
C VAL A 275 -33.51 -4.15 1.00
N LEU A 276 -33.31 -2.95 1.56
CA LEU A 276 -32.01 -2.52 2.10
C LEU A 276 -31.53 -3.48 3.19
N THR A 277 -32.42 -3.86 4.12
CA THR A 277 -32.08 -4.80 5.19
C THR A 277 -31.54 -6.13 4.64
N ALA A 278 -32.18 -6.65 3.59
CA ALA A 278 -31.73 -7.86 2.93
C ALA A 278 -30.45 -7.65 2.11
N ALA A 279 -30.28 -6.49 1.49
CA ALA A 279 -29.09 -6.12 0.73
C ALA A 279 -27.84 -5.98 1.62
N LEU A 280 -27.95 -5.30 2.77
CA LEU A 280 -26.87 -5.20 3.76
C LEU A 280 -26.47 -6.58 4.28
N LYS A 281 -27.46 -7.42 4.62
CA LYS A 281 -27.23 -8.81 5.04
C LYS A 281 -26.53 -9.66 3.96
N ALA A 282 -26.86 -9.43 2.70
CA ALA A 282 -26.24 -10.11 1.55
C ALA A 282 -24.93 -9.45 1.10
N ASN A 283 -24.50 -8.36 1.74
CA ASN A 283 -23.38 -7.52 1.32
C ASN A 283 -23.47 -7.10 -0.16
N ALA A 284 -24.65 -6.73 -0.64
CA ALA A 284 -24.91 -6.29 -2.01
C ALA A 284 -24.48 -4.83 -2.22
N VAL A 285 -23.17 -4.57 -2.10
CA VAL A 285 -22.60 -3.21 -2.06
C VAL A 285 -22.90 -2.38 -3.32
N ASN A 286 -23.00 -3.04 -4.48
CA ASN A 286 -23.35 -2.41 -5.76
C ASN A 286 -24.74 -1.74 -5.76
N LEU A 287 -25.63 -2.10 -4.83
CA LEU A 287 -26.96 -1.50 -4.73
C LEU A 287 -27.01 -0.30 -3.78
N LEU A 288 -26.01 -0.09 -2.93
CA LEU A 288 -26.03 0.98 -1.91
C LEU A 288 -26.14 2.39 -2.51
N PRO A 289 -25.47 2.74 -3.62
CA PRO A 289 -25.67 4.04 -4.26
C PRO A 289 -27.11 4.25 -4.78
N ILE A 290 -27.80 3.16 -5.15
CA ILE A 290 -29.20 3.20 -5.59
C ILE A 290 -30.11 3.47 -4.41
N PHE A 291 -29.89 2.77 -3.28
CA PHE A 291 -30.60 3.05 -2.03
C PHE A 291 -30.40 4.49 -1.59
N ALA A 292 -29.15 4.97 -1.58
CA ALA A 292 -28.80 6.34 -1.21
C ALA A 292 -29.47 7.42 -2.07
N THR A 293 -30.11 7.07 -3.20
CA THR A 293 -30.81 8.00 -4.10
C THR A 293 -32.30 7.65 -4.30
N SER A 294 -32.86 6.78 -3.43
CA SER A 294 -34.16 6.12 -3.68
C SER A 294 -35.40 6.84 -3.15
N LEU A 295 -35.28 7.68 -2.12
CA LEU A 295 -36.39 8.32 -1.44
C LEU A 295 -36.48 9.82 -1.82
N ALA A 296 -37.70 10.36 -1.86
CA ALA A 296 -37.97 11.74 -2.27
C ALA A 296 -38.02 12.72 -1.08
N ASP A 297 -38.33 12.22 0.12
CA ASP A 297 -38.22 12.99 1.35
C ASP A 297 -36.75 13.06 1.80
N ARG A 298 -36.31 14.24 2.21
CA ARG A 298 -34.92 14.49 2.60
C ARG A 298 -34.55 13.73 3.88
N SER A 299 -35.42 13.76 4.90
CA SER A 299 -35.15 13.14 6.19
C SER A 299 -35.06 11.62 6.03
N ASP A 300 -36.04 11.03 5.33
CA ASP A 300 -36.04 9.57 5.10
C ASP A 300 -34.80 9.12 4.31
N GLN A 301 -34.36 9.93 3.33
CA GLN A 301 -33.16 9.64 2.55
C GLN A 301 -31.89 9.76 3.39
N GLU A 302 -31.75 10.78 4.22
CA GLU A 302 -30.62 10.96 5.14
C GLU A 302 -30.54 9.80 6.14
N ASP A 303 -31.67 9.39 6.74
CA ASP A 303 -31.74 8.25 7.65
C ASP A 303 -31.30 6.93 6.98
N LEU A 304 -31.69 6.75 5.72
CA LEU A 304 -31.30 5.60 4.91
C LEU A 304 -29.78 5.59 4.66
N ILE A 305 -29.18 6.75 4.33
CA ILE A 305 -27.74 6.89 4.13
C ILE A 305 -26.98 6.65 5.44
N ILE A 306 -27.42 7.23 6.56
CA ILE A 306 -26.80 7.04 7.88
C ILE A 306 -26.80 5.55 8.26
N ARG A 307 -27.88 4.83 7.97
CA ARG A 307 -27.97 3.38 8.21
C ARG A 307 -26.95 2.61 7.38
N ILE A 308 -26.76 2.98 6.11
CA ILE A 308 -25.72 2.38 5.25
C ILE A 308 -24.33 2.68 5.82
N VAL A 309 -24.05 3.95 6.18
CA VAL A 309 -22.76 4.37 6.73
C VAL A 309 -22.42 3.59 8.01
N LYS A 310 -23.36 3.47 8.96
CA LYS A 310 -23.18 2.69 10.19
C LYS A 310 -22.85 1.23 9.91
N ASP A 311 -23.60 0.59 9.02
CA ASP A 311 -23.33 -0.80 8.60
C ASP A 311 -21.93 -0.96 7.99
N ARG A 312 -21.46 0.03 7.21
CA ARG A 312 -20.10 0.03 6.64
C ARG A 312 -19.01 0.30 7.67
N ILE A 313 -19.24 1.14 8.66
CA ILE A 313 -18.34 1.30 9.82
C ILE A 313 -18.21 -0.02 10.57
N ASP A 314 -19.35 -0.66 10.90
CA ASP A 314 -19.39 -1.94 11.62
C ASP A 314 -18.70 -3.08 10.85
N ALA A 315 -18.73 -3.02 9.51
CA ALA A 315 -18.07 -3.97 8.63
C ALA A 315 -16.58 -3.68 8.35
N ASN A 316 -15.99 -2.63 8.95
CA ASN A 316 -14.65 -2.12 8.64
C ASN A 316 -14.47 -1.83 7.14
N ARG A 317 -15.42 -1.07 6.59
CA ARG A 317 -15.44 -0.62 5.20
C ARG A 317 -15.52 0.91 5.14
N LEU A 318 -14.56 1.60 5.74
CA LEU A 318 -14.63 3.07 5.88
C LEU A 318 -14.51 3.83 4.56
N VAL A 319 -13.86 3.24 3.55
CA VAL A 319 -13.81 3.83 2.20
C VAL A 319 -15.22 3.82 1.59
N ASP A 320 -15.99 2.75 1.75
CA ASP A 320 -17.39 2.72 1.33
C ASP A 320 -18.26 3.69 2.15
N ALA A 321 -18.03 3.74 3.46
CA ALA A 321 -18.77 4.59 4.38
C ALA A 321 -18.60 6.07 4.01
N THR A 322 -17.37 6.51 3.76
CA THR A 322 -17.06 7.89 3.33
C THR A 322 -17.64 8.21 1.96
N ALA A 323 -17.62 7.27 1.01
CA ALA A 323 -18.21 7.47 -0.32
C ALA A 323 -19.72 7.76 -0.26
N MET A 324 -20.45 7.18 0.69
CA MET A 324 -21.90 7.42 0.83
C MET A 324 -22.24 8.86 1.21
N THR A 325 -21.33 9.58 1.90
CA THR A 325 -21.54 10.99 2.29
C THR A 325 -21.69 11.93 1.10
N ALA A 326 -21.21 11.54 -0.09
CA ALA A 326 -21.39 12.31 -1.32
C ALA A 326 -22.86 12.42 -1.76
N ASN A 327 -23.75 11.57 -1.23
CA ASN A 327 -25.18 11.58 -1.54
C ASN A 327 -26.01 12.44 -0.57
N MET A 328 -25.39 13.06 0.45
CA MET A 328 -26.08 13.90 1.44
C MET A 328 -26.01 15.40 1.09
N GLU A 329 -27.08 16.14 1.40
CA GLU A 329 -27.09 17.61 1.26
C GLU A 329 -26.16 18.23 2.31
N ALA A 330 -25.54 19.37 1.97
CA ALA A 330 -24.78 20.14 2.95
C ALA A 330 -25.71 20.60 4.09
N GLY A 331 -25.33 20.30 5.33
CA GLY A 331 -26.15 20.58 6.51
C GLY A 331 -25.62 19.89 7.78
N PRO A 332 -26.33 20.02 8.90
CA PRO A 332 -25.89 19.49 10.19
C PRO A 332 -25.67 17.96 10.19
N GLY A 333 -26.55 17.19 9.52
CA GLY A 333 -26.41 15.73 9.44
C GLY A 333 -25.14 15.27 8.73
N LEU A 334 -24.76 15.94 7.63
CA LEU A 334 -23.50 15.65 6.93
C LEU A 334 -22.28 16.05 7.77
N VAL A 335 -22.35 17.17 8.50
CA VAL A 335 -21.27 17.60 9.41
C VAL A 335 -21.04 16.58 10.53
N GLU A 336 -22.12 16.10 11.15
CA GLU A 336 -22.04 15.13 12.24
C GLU A 336 -21.44 13.79 11.78
N ILE A 337 -21.89 13.28 10.62
CA ILE A 337 -21.36 12.02 10.09
C ILE A 337 -19.91 12.14 9.64
N ASP A 338 -19.50 13.29 9.08
CA ASP A 338 -18.11 13.50 8.66
C ASP A 338 -17.16 13.54 9.86
N PHE A 339 -17.55 14.16 10.99
CA PHE A 339 -16.76 14.10 12.24
C PHE A 339 -16.72 12.69 12.84
N THR A 340 -17.82 11.94 12.76
CA THR A 340 -17.85 10.54 13.19
C THR A 340 -16.88 9.71 12.36
N LEU A 341 -16.96 9.81 11.03
CA LEU A 341 -16.07 9.12 10.10
C LEU A 341 -14.61 9.52 10.29
N ALA A 342 -14.32 10.80 10.54
CA ALA A 342 -12.95 11.23 10.83
C ALA A 342 -12.37 10.52 12.06
N SER A 343 -13.16 10.37 13.13
CA SER A 343 -12.74 9.68 14.35
C SER A 343 -12.55 8.18 14.11
N GLU A 344 -13.52 7.55 13.42
CA GLU A 344 -13.48 6.14 13.03
C GLU A 344 -12.28 5.80 12.10
N LEU A 345 -11.94 6.70 11.17
CA LEU A 345 -10.76 6.59 10.30
C LEU A 345 -9.47 6.67 11.12
N ASN A 346 -9.40 7.60 12.07
CA ASN A 346 -8.22 7.76 12.94
C ASN A 346 -8.00 6.55 13.85
N ASP A 347 -9.07 6.00 14.43
CA ASP A 347 -9.03 4.81 15.28
C ASP A 347 -8.53 3.56 14.53
N ARG A 348 -8.82 3.48 13.23
CA ARG A 348 -8.29 2.43 12.34
C ARG A 348 -6.89 2.76 11.78
N GLY A 349 -6.30 3.90 12.12
CA GLY A 349 -4.95 4.31 11.71
C GLY A 349 -4.86 4.96 10.33
N LEU A 350 -5.97 5.38 9.73
CA LEU A 350 -6.06 6.08 8.44
C LEU A 350 -5.93 7.60 8.65
N SER A 351 -4.83 8.04 9.26
CA SER A 351 -4.69 9.42 9.76
C SER A 351 -4.77 10.50 8.68
N ALA A 352 -4.25 10.27 7.47
CA ALA A 352 -4.39 11.22 6.36
C ALA A 352 -5.86 11.37 5.94
N MET A 353 -6.59 10.26 5.76
CA MET A 353 -8.03 10.31 5.47
C MET A 353 -8.80 11.01 6.60
N ALA A 354 -8.54 10.64 7.85
CA ALA A 354 -9.20 11.23 9.02
C ALA A 354 -9.05 12.76 9.04
N LYS A 355 -7.83 13.25 8.77
CA LYS A 355 -7.54 14.69 8.73
C LYS A 355 -8.30 15.39 7.61
N GLU A 356 -8.30 14.85 6.40
CA GLU A 356 -9.02 15.43 5.26
C GLU A 356 -10.54 15.46 5.52
N GLN A 357 -11.12 14.38 6.05
CA GLN A 357 -12.53 14.29 6.42
C GLN A 357 -12.90 15.30 7.51
N TYR A 358 -12.07 15.41 8.56
CA TYR A 358 -12.26 16.37 9.64
C TYR A 358 -12.25 17.82 9.13
N GLN A 359 -11.29 18.17 8.24
CA GLN A 359 -11.19 19.52 7.68
C GLN A 359 -12.39 19.87 6.80
N ARG A 360 -12.92 18.90 6.04
CA ARG A 360 -14.16 19.06 5.28
C ARG A 360 -15.35 19.38 6.21
N ALA A 361 -15.53 18.62 7.29
CA ALA A 361 -16.60 18.85 8.27
C ALA A 361 -16.47 20.21 8.97
N LEU A 362 -15.26 20.60 9.35
CA LEU A 362 -14.97 21.87 10.00
C LEU A 362 -15.28 23.07 9.09
N ALA A 363 -14.98 22.96 7.79
CA ALA A 363 -15.32 24.00 6.82
C ALA A 363 -16.84 24.23 6.72
N MET A 364 -17.63 23.15 6.68
CA MET A 364 -19.09 23.22 6.66
C MET A 364 -19.69 23.72 7.97
N THR A 365 -19.06 23.41 9.11
CA THR A 365 -19.48 23.92 10.43
C THR A 365 -19.51 25.45 10.48
N LYS A 366 -18.62 26.13 9.75
CA LYS A 366 -18.56 27.60 9.70
C LYS A 366 -19.80 28.24 9.07
N SER A 367 -20.51 27.53 8.20
CA SER A 367 -21.73 28.03 7.55
C SER A 367 -23.02 27.77 8.34
N LEU A 368 -22.96 26.95 9.40
CA LEU A 368 -24.10 26.68 10.27
C LEU A 368 -24.34 27.84 11.25
N ASN A 369 -25.57 27.97 11.75
CA ASN A 369 -25.98 29.02 12.70
C ASN A 369 -26.82 28.44 13.85
N GLY A 370 -26.95 29.19 14.95
CA GLY A 370 -27.83 28.82 16.07
C GLY A 370 -27.46 27.48 16.71
N ASP A 371 -28.49 26.68 17.03
CA ASP A 371 -28.35 25.40 17.73
C ASP A 371 -27.62 24.34 16.88
N GLU A 372 -27.81 24.36 15.56
CA GLU A 372 -27.11 23.46 14.63
C GLU A 372 -25.59 23.67 14.68
N LYS A 373 -25.16 24.94 14.76
CA LYS A 373 -23.74 25.27 14.94
C LYS A 373 -23.20 24.77 16.28
N GLN A 374 -23.98 24.92 17.36
CA GLN A 374 -23.57 24.45 18.68
C GLN A 374 -23.41 22.91 18.70
N ALA A 375 -24.36 22.18 18.11
CA ALA A 375 -24.25 20.71 17.99
C ALA A 375 -23.02 20.30 17.15
N ALA A 376 -22.79 20.97 16.02
CA ALA A 376 -21.62 20.73 15.19
C ALA A 376 -20.29 21.01 15.91
N LEU A 377 -20.20 22.07 16.72
CA LEU A 377 -19.03 22.37 17.55
C LEU A 377 -18.77 21.29 18.60
N VAL A 378 -19.81 20.68 19.18
CA VAL A 378 -19.65 19.54 20.10
C VAL A 378 -19.09 18.32 19.36
N SER A 379 -19.58 18.02 18.15
CA SER A 379 -19.04 16.93 17.32
C SER A 379 -17.59 17.20 16.88
N ALA A 380 -17.27 18.45 16.54
CA ALA A 380 -15.91 18.90 16.22
C ALA A 380 -14.97 18.73 17.42
N LEU A 381 -15.42 19.11 18.63
CA LEU A 381 -14.67 18.95 19.88
C LEU A 381 -14.37 17.48 20.18
N ARG A 382 -15.36 16.59 20.04
CA ARG A 382 -15.16 15.14 20.21
C ARG A 382 -14.14 14.61 19.22
N SER A 383 -14.36 14.88 17.93
CA SER A 383 -13.49 14.38 16.86
C SER A 383 -12.06 14.92 16.98
N SER A 384 -11.86 16.21 17.23
CA SER A 384 -10.51 16.78 17.46
C SER A 384 -9.81 16.19 18.69
N THR A 385 -10.56 15.82 19.74
CA THR A 385 -10.00 15.10 20.91
C THR A 385 -9.54 13.70 20.51
N ASP A 386 -10.35 12.95 19.76
CA ASP A 386 -10.03 11.60 19.30
C ASP A 386 -8.83 11.59 18.33
N LEU A 387 -8.75 12.59 17.45
CA LEU A 387 -7.61 12.85 16.56
C LEU A 387 -6.36 13.40 17.28
N LYS A 388 -6.43 13.63 18.60
CA LYS A 388 -5.36 14.21 19.45
C LYS A 388 -4.91 15.62 19.02
N LEU A 389 -5.81 16.40 18.43
CA LEU A 389 -5.62 17.81 18.08
C LEU A 389 -6.00 18.70 19.27
N LEU A 390 -5.30 18.54 20.40
CA LEU A 390 -5.72 19.10 21.69
C LEU A 390 -5.81 20.64 21.72
N ASP A 391 -4.92 21.34 21.01
CA ASP A 391 -4.98 22.81 20.90
C ASP A 391 -6.22 23.27 20.14
N GLU A 392 -6.58 22.55 19.07
CA GLU A 392 -7.77 22.84 18.28
C GLU A 392 -9.05 22.51 19.06
N ALA A 393 -9.06 21.36 19.75
CA ALA A 393 -10.14 20.96 20.64
C ALA A 393 -10.38 22.00 21.74
N LYS A 394 -9.32 22.56 22.33
CA LYS A 394 -9.44 23.67 23.30
C LYS A 394 -10.04 24.93 22.67
N GLY A 395 -9.58 25.33 21.49
CA GLY A 395 -10.15 26.48 20.78
C GLY A 395 -11.65 26.30 20.51
N LEU A 396 -12.05 25.11 20.06
CA LEU A 396 -13.46 24.76 19.86
C LEU A 396 -14.25 24.75 21.17
N ALA A 397 -13.66 24.25 22.26
CA ALA A 397 -14.29 24.29 23.57
C ALA A 397 -14.58 25.74 23.99
N ASP A 398 -13.66 26.67 23.77
CA ASP A 398 -13.81 28.09 24.11
C ASP A 398 -14.91 28.81 23.30
N GLU A 399 -15.28 28.30 22.12
CA GLU A 399 -16.37 28.81 21.29
C GLU A 399 -17.77 28.34 21.73
N LEU A 400 -17.86 27.33 22.61
CA LEU A 400 -19.15 26.76 23.05
C LEU A 400 -19.93 27.69 23.97
N GLY A 401 -21.22 27.88 23.68
CA GLY A 401 -22.14 28.72 24.45
C GLY A 401 -22.94 27.99 25.53
N GLY A 402 -22.95 26.64 25.54
CA GLY A 402 -23.73 25.81 26.46
C GLY A 402 -22.95 24.61 27.01
N GLU A 403 -22.80 24.52 28.34
CA GLU A 403 -21.91 23.55 29.01
C GLU A 403 -22.56 22.17 29.26
N ARG A 404 -23.89 22.07 29.20
CA ARG A 404 -24.59 20.82 29.55
C ARG A 404 -24.49 19.75 28.47
N ASP A 405 -24.74 20.10 27.21
CA ASP A 405 -24.71 19.16 26.08
C ASP A 405 -23.26 18.81 25.66
N ALA A 406 -22.31 19.69 25.98
CA ALA A 406 -20.88 19.48 25.76
C ALA A 406 -20.17 18.76 26.93
N SER A 407 -20.84 18.52 28.07
CA SER A 407 -20.23 18.00 29.30
C SER A 407 -19.35 16.77 29.07
N ASN A 408 -19.84 15.79 28.32
CA ASN A 408 -19.07 14.58 28.02
C ASN A 408 -17.85 14.83 27.13
N ALA A 409 -17.99 15.70 26.11
CA ALA A 409 -16.89 16.07 25.23
C ALA A 409 -15.79 16.84 25.99
N LEU A 410 -16.17 17.75 26.88
CA LEU A 410 -15.26 18.48 27.76
C LEU A 410 -14.58 17.56 28.77
N GLY A 411 -15.29 16.57 29.32
CA GLY A 411 -14.73 15.55 30.20
C GLY A 411 -13.69 14.67 29.51
N ASN A 412 -13.95 14.25 28.26
CA ASN A 412 -13.00 13.51 27.45
C ASN A 412 -11.77 14.36 27.08
N LEU A 413 -11.95 15.65 26.73
CA LEU A 413 -10.84 16.57 26.48
C LEU A 413 -9.97 16.77 27.74
N ALA A 414 -10.58 16.95 28.92
CA ALA A 414 -9.85 17.05 30.18
C ALA A 414 -9.03 15.79 30.48
N LYS A 415 -9.63 14.61 30.26
CA LYS A 415 -8.92 13.33 30.38
C LYS A 415 -7.76 13.24 29.37
N ALA A 416 -7.96 13.66 28.12
CA ALA A 416 -6.93 13.64 27.09
C ALA A 416 -5.74 14.55 27.44
N PHE A 417 -5.97 15.76 27.94
CA PHE A 417 -4.92 16.63 28.49
C PHE A 417 -4.19 15.97 29.67
N ALA A 418 -4.91 15.33 30.60
CA ALA A 418 -4.30 14.64 31.73
C ALA A 418 -3.43 13.46 31.29
N ASP A 419 -3.89 12.65 30.34
CA ASP A 419 -3.13 11.52 29.78
C ASP A 419 -1.91 12.00 28.95
N ALA A 420 -1.97 13.20 28.35
CA ALA A 420 -0.84 13.87 27.70
C ALA A 420 0.16 14.52 28.69
N GLY A 421 -0.21 14.65 29.96
CA GLY A 421 0.61 15.26 31.03
C GLY A 421 0.32 16.74 31.30
N ASP A 422 -0.58 17.35 30.54
CA ASP A 422 -1.00 18.75 30.69
C ASP A 422 -2.09 18.89 31.76
N VAL A 423 -1.75 18.50 32.99
CA VAL A 423 -2.66 18.48 34.15
C VAL A 423 -3.33 19.84 34.40
N LYS A 424 -2.62 20.94 34.13
CA LYS A 424 -3.16 22.30 34.31
C LYS A 424 -4.33 22.59 33.36
N GLU A 425 -4.21 22.20 32.10
CA GLU A 425 -5.27 22.39 31.11
C GLU A 425 -6.45 21.46 31.39
N ALA A 426 -6.17 20.22 31.83
CA ALA A 426 -7.21 19.30 32.29
C ALA A 426 -8.02 19.86 33.47
N GLU A 427 -7.35 20.44 34.48
CA GLU A 427 -8.00 21.05 35.64
C GLU A 427 -8.80 22.30 35.28
N ALA A 428 -8.33 23.10 34.32
CA ALA A 428 -9.01 24.30 33.86
C ALA A 428 -10.38 24.01 33.21
N LEU A 429 -10.57 22.80 32.69
CA LEU A 429 -11.84 22.37 32.10
C LEU A 429 -12.86 21.88 33.14
N LEU A 430 -12.44 21.48 34.34
CA LEU A 430 -13.33 20.92 35.38
C LEU A 430 -14.55 21.80 35.73
N PRO A 431 -14.44 23.14 35.83
CA PRO A 431 -15.59 24.00 36.13
C PRO A 431 -16.64 24.03 35.01
N ARG A 432 -16.25 23.68 33.78
CA ARG A 432 -17.09 23.71 32.57
C ARG A 432 -17.80 22.38 32.31
N ILE A 433 -17.48 21.33 33.07
CA ILE A 433 -18.10 20.00 32.95
C ILE A 433 -19.34 19.96 33.85
N ALA A 434 -20.52 20.00 33.22
CA ALA A 434 -21.78 20.16 33.94
C ALA A 434 -22.28 18.88 34.64
N LEU A 435 -22.01 17.70 34.10
CA LEU A 435 -22.49 16.42 34.65
C LEU A 435 -21.45 15.81 35.58
N VAL A 436 -21.88 15.43 36.78
CA VAL A 436 -21.03 14.82 37.82
C VAL A 436 -20.28 13.60 37.30
N LYS A 437 -20.96 12.71 36.55
CA LYS A 437 -20.35 11.51 35.97
C LYS A 437 -19.14 11.84 35.08
N ASP A 438 -19.27 12.82 34.18
CA ASP A 438 -18.18 13.23 33.28
C ASP A 438 -17.05 13.93 34.07
N GLN A 439 -17.40 14.66 35.13
CA GLN A 439 -16.44 15.30 36.01
C GLN A 439 -15.62 14.28 36.81
N GLU A 440 -16.25 13.21 37.32
CA GLU A 440 -15.58 12.10 37.99
C GLU A 440 -14.62 11.35 37.04
N GLN A 441 -15.03 11.13 35.79
CA GLN A 441 -14.17 10.54 34.76
C GLN A 441 -12.95 11.42 34.45
N ALA A 442 -13.13 12.74 34.33
CA ALA A 442 -12.02 13.68 34.15
C ALA A 442 -11.09 13.69 35.38
N LEU A 443 -11.65 13.70 36.59
CA LEU A 443 -10.91 13.61 37.85
C LEU A 443 -10.12 12.30 37.96
N SER A 444 -10.66 11.17 37.49
CA SER A 444 -9.95 9.88 37.40
C SER A 444 -8.67 10.00 36.55
N GLY A 445 -8.76 10.65 35.39
CA GLY A 445 -7.61 10.96 34.53
C GLY A 445 -6.58 11.85 35.23
N ILE A 446 -7.02 12.98 35.78
CA ILE A 446 -6.17 13.98 36.47
C ILE A 446 -5.48 13.37 37.68
N GLY A 447 -6.20 12.63 38.52
CA GLY A 447 -5.67 11.99 39.74
C GLY A 447 -4.59 10.96 39.42
N ARG A 448 -4.80 10.14 38.38
CA ARG A 448 -3.76 9.21 37.88
C ARG A 448 -2.53 9.94 37.38
N ALA A 449 -2.70 11.04 36.63
CA ALA A 449 -1.60 11.83 36.11
C ALA A 449 -0.76 12.46 37.25
N LYS A 450 -1.44 13.02 38.27
CA LYS A 450 -0.79 13.56 39.48
C LYS A 450 -0.04 12.50 40.28
N ALA A 451 -0.65 11.33 40.50
CA ALA A 451 0.02 10.22 41.18
C ALA A 451 1.31 9.78 40.45
N LYS A 452 1.27 9.73 39.11
CA LYS A 452 2.43 9.38 38.27
C LYS A 452 3.52 10.44 38.29
N SER A 453 3.17 11.72 38.37
CA SER A 453 4.13 12.84 38.43
C SER A 453 4.70 13.09 39.84
N GLY A 454 4.19 12.39 40.86
CA GLY A 454 4.67 12.46 42.25
C GLY A 454 3.90 13.43 43.13
N ASP A 455 2.85 14.08 42.61
CA ASP A 455 1.92 14.91 43.40
C ASP A 455 0.86 14.02 44.07
N VAL A 456 1.32 13.15 44.98
CA VAL A 456 0.51 12.08 45.55
C VAL A 456 -0.57 12.64 46.49
N ASP A 457 -0.28 13.73 47.22
CA ASP A 457 -1.23 14.35 48.15
C ASP A 457 -2.46 14.90 47.43
N ASP A 458 -2.27 15.57 46.28
CA ASP A 458 -3.40 16.04 45.48
C ASP A 458 -4.12 14.88 44.78
N ALA A 459 -3.41 13.83 44.37
CA ALA A 459 -4.05 12.62 43.84
C ALA A 459 -4.98 11.96 44.88
N VAL A 460 -4.57 11.93 46.16
CA VAL A 460 -5.42 11.45 47.27
C VAL A 460 -6.67 12.31 47.43
N LYS A 461 -6.53 13.64 47.44
CA LYS A 461 -7.69 14.56 47.51
C LYS A 461 -8.64 14.37 46.32
N ILE A 462 -8.11 14.09 45.13
CA ILE A 462 -8.92 13.79 43.95
C ILE A 462 -9.66 12.45 44.11
N ALA A 463 -8.98 11.40 44.58
CA ALA A 463 -9.62 10.10 44.82
C ALA A 463 -10.74 10.16 45.86
N GLU A 464 -10.65 11.06 46.84
CA GLU A 464 -11.71 11.32 47.83
C GLU A 464 -12.96 11.97 47.22
N ARG A 465 -12.81 12.69 46.11
CA ARG A 465 -13.90 13.38 45.39
C ARG A 465 -14.63 12.49 44.38
N ILE A 466 -14.07 11.33 44.02
CA ILE A 466 -14.68 10.39 43.07
C ILE A 466 -15.62 9.45 43.82
N GLY A 467 -16.90 9.44 43.45
CA GLY A 467 -17.91 8.53 43.98
C GLY A 467 -17.90 7.15 43.32
N ASP A 468 -17.65 7.08 42.01
CA ASP A 468 -17.56 5.83 41.26
C ASP A 468 -16.39 4.93 41.75
N ALA A 469 -16.70 3.68 42.10
CA ALA A 469 -15.75 2.77 42.72
C ALA A 469 -14.63 2.31 41.77
N GLU A 470 -14.93 2.20 40.48
CA GLU A 470 -13.97 1.80 39.46
C GLU A 470 -12.98 2.95 39.20
N ASP A 471 -13.47 4.16 38.93
CA ASP A 471 -12.60 5.32 38.69
C ASP A 471 -11.78 5.68 39.92
N LYS A 472 -12.36 5.58 41.12
CA LYS A 472 -11.63 5.75 42.38
C LYS A 472 -10.55 4.67 42.53
N GLY A 473 -10.88 3.41 42.25
CA GLY A 473 -9.94 2.28 42.32
C GLY A 473 -8.73 2.45 41.40
N ARG A 474 -8.92 2.98 40.19
CA ARG A 474 -7.85 3.30 39.24
C ARG A 474 -6.87 4.32 39.81
N VAL A 475 -7.38 5.41 40.40
CA VAL A 475 -6.53 6.45 41.02
C VAL A 475 -5.81 5.88 42.25
N GLN A 476 -6.52 5.16 43.13
CA GLN A 476 -5.95 4.54 44.34
C GLN A 476 -4.84 3.53 44.02
N SER A 477 -4.96 2.76 42.94
CA SER A 477 -3.93 1.82 42.49
C SER A 477 -2.64 2.53 42.08
N GLU A 478 -2.72 3.68 41.37
CA GLU A 478 -1.54 4.49 41.05
C GLU A 478 -0.95 5.18 42.28
N ILE A 479 -1.78 5.66 43.22
CA ILE A 479 -1.32 6.24 44.49
C ILE A 479 -0.54 5.19 45.30
N ALA A 480 -1.09 3.98 45.47
CA ALA A 480 -0.43 2.91 46.22
C ALA A 480 0.93 2.54 45.60
N ARG A 481 1.00 2.49 44.26
CA ARG A 481 2.27 2.29 43.55
C ARG A 481 3.26 3.45 43.78
N ALA A 482 2.79 4.71 43.77
CA ALA A 482 3.64 5.88 44.02
C ALA A 482 4.19 5.89 45.46
N TRP A 483 3.36 5.60 46.46
CA TRP A 483 3.81 5.45 47.85
C TRP A 483 4.81 4.32 48.03
N ALA A 484 4.59 3.16 47.42
CA ALA A 484 5.53 2.04 47.47
C ALA A 484 6.90 2.42 46.86
N ARG A 485 6.91 3.12 45.73
CA ARG A 485 8.12 3.67 45.09
C ARG A 485 8.89 4.62 46.01
N ASN A 486 8.16 5.46 46.74
CA ASN A 486 8.72 6.44 47.68
C ASN A 486 9.10 5.82 49.05
N GLY A 487 8.95 4.50 49.23
CA GLY A 487 9.29 3.79 50.45
C GLY A 487 8.22 3.81 51.54
N GLN A 488 7.04 4.39 51.27
CA GLN A 488 5.87 4.39 52.16
C GLN A 488 5.08 3.08 51.98
N VAL A 489 5.71 1.95 52.32
CA VAL A 489 5.16 0.62 52.02
C VAL A 489 3.89 0.31 52.82
N ASP A 490 3.83 0.69 54.09
CA ASP A 490 2.68 0.41 54.95
C ASP A 490 1.44 1.21 54.48
N ASP A 491 1.61 2.48 54.12
CA ASP A 491 0.55 3.32 53.56
C ASP A 491 0.05 2.77 52.22
N ALA A 492 0.98 2.35 51.36
CA ALA A 492 0.67 1.72 50.07
C ALA A 492 -0.15 0.43 50.23
N LEU A 493 0.25 -0.45 51.16
CA LEU A 493 -0.46 -1.70 51.43
C LEU A 493 -1.82 -1.46 52.07
N GLY A 494 -1.92 -0.50 52.99
CA GLY A 494 -3.17 -0.06 53.60
C GLY A 494 -4.16 0.40 52.53
N LEU A 495 -3.73 1.29 51.64
CA LEU A 495 -4.58 1.78 50.56
C LEU A 495 -4.95 0.68 49.57
N ALA A 496 -3.98 -0.08 49.07
CA ALA A 496 -4.25 -1.18 48.13
C ALA A 496 -5.24 -2.20 48.71
N SER A 497 -5.11 -2.53 50.01
CA SER A 497 -6.03 -3.44 50.70
C SER A 497 -7.42 -2.85 50.92
N SER A 498 -7.58 -1.52 50.90
CA SER A 498 -8.86 -0.83 51.07
C SER A 498 -9.66 -0.67 49.77
N ILE A 499 -9.05 -0.91 48.61
CA ILE A 499 -9.73 -0.84 47.31
C ILE A 499 -10.88 -1.86 47.30
N ALA A 500 -12.06 -1.39 46.87
CA ALA A 500 -13.30 -2.16 46.83
C ALA A 500 -13.32 -3.15 45.65
N GLU A 501 -12.98 -2.67 44.45
CA GLU A 501 -13.01 -3.45 43.23
C GLU A 501 -11.87 -4.51 43.18
N PRO A 502 -12.18 -5.81 42.99
CA PRO A 502 -11.18 -6.87 43.01
C PRO A 502 -10.06 -6.70 41.99
N GLN A 503 -10.38 -6.24 40.77
CA GLN A 503 -9.41 -5.95 39.71
C GLN A 503 -8.33 -4.97 40.20
N TYR A 504 -8.74 -3.77 40.61
CA TYR A 504 -7.81 -2.71 41.02
C TYR A 504 -7.10 -3.04 42.33
N LYS A 505 -7.74 -3.79 43.23
CA LYS A 505 -7.12 -4.29 44.45
C LYS A 505 -5.96 -5.24 44.18
N VAL A 506 -6.17 -6.26 43.34
CA VAL A 506 -5.13 -7.22 42.95
C VAL A 506 -4.02 -6.52 42.19
N GLU A 507 -4.38 -5.65 41.24
CA GLU A 507 -3.42 -4.85 40.49
C GLU A 507 -2.56 -3.97 41.40
N ALA A 508 -3.17 -3.23 42.33
CA ALA A 508 -2.45 -2.38 43.27
C ALA A 508 -1.50 -3.19 44.16
N LEU A 509 -1.95 -4.31 44.73
CA LEU A 509 -1.12 -5.16 45.57
C LEU A 509 0.05 -5.79 44.81
N LEU A 510 -0.16 -6.26 43.56
CA LEU A 510 0.91 -6.79 42.71
C LEU A 510 1.91 -5.70 42.30
N ARG A 511 1.44 -4.48 42.03
CA ARG A 511 2.30 -3.32 41.78
C ARG A 511 3.13 -2.97 43.01
N VAL A 512 2.52 -2.94 44.21
CA VAL A 512 3.26 -2.72 45.47
C VAL A 512 4.30 -3.82 45.68
N ALA A 513 3.93 -5.10 45.52
CA ALA A 513 4.86 -6.24 45.62
C ALA A 513 6.07 -6.09 44.69
N LYS A 514 5.83 -5.67 43.44
CA LYS A 514 6.90 -5.39 42.47
C LYS A 514 7.85 -4.28 42.93
N GLU A 515 7.33 -3.17 43.42
CA GLU A 515 8.14 -2.00 43.82
C GLU A 515 8.95 -2.24 45.10
N ILE A 516 8.51 -3.19 45.95
CA ILE A 516 9.25 -3.60 47.16
C ILE A 516 10.13 -4.85 46.95
N SER A 517 10.12 -5.42 45.74
CA SER A 517 10.96 -6.58 45.40
C SER A 517 12.44 -6.26 45.64
N GLY A 518 13.16 -7.19 46.27
CA GLY A 518 14.57 -7.01 46.67
C GLY A 518 14.80 -6.23 47.98
N LYS A 519 13.75 -5.67 48.62
CA LYS A 519 13.83 -5.02 49.94
C LYS A 519 13.18 -5.91 51.02
N ALA A 520 14.00 -6.45 51.93
CA ALA A 520 13.61 -7.06 53.22
C ALA A 520 12.38 -8.02 53.23
N GLY A 521 12.27 -8.96 52.29
CA GLY A 521 11.32 -10.09 52.38
C GLY A 521 9.82 -9.76 52.40
N GLY A 522 9.43 -8.50 52.17
CA GLY A 522 8.05 -8.05 52.17
C GLY A 522 7.25 -8.54 50.96
N GLU A 523 7.89 -8.66 49.80
CA GLU A 523 7.27 -9.10 48.54
C GLU A 523 6.50 -10.43 48.69
N GLY A 524 7.13 -11.47 49.23
CA GLY A 524 6.52 -12.79 49.36
C GLY A 524 5.23 -12.76 50.19
N LYS A 525 5.22 -11.98 51.28
CA LYS A 525 4.03 -11.82 52.14
C LYS A 525 2.88 -11.13 51.40
N VAL A 526 3.18 -10.08 50.63
CA VAL A 526 2.17 -9.36 49.84
C VAL A 526 1.60 -10.26 48.74
N VAL A 527 2.46 -11.00 48.04
CA VAL A 527 2.01 -11.93 46.99
C VAL A 527 1.16 -13.06 47.58
N ASP A 528 1.53 -13.62 48.73
CA ASP A 528 0.73 -14.64 49.40
C ASP A 528 -0.63 -14.08 49.87
N GLN A 529 -0.67 -12.81 50.32
CA GLN A 529 -1.91 -12.09 50.60
C GLN A 529 -2.79 -11.96 49.35
N VAL A 530 -2.20 -11.65 48.18
CA VAL A 530 -2.92 -11.59 46.89
C VAL A 530 -3.49 -12.96 46.51
N VAL A 531 -2.67 -14.02 46.56
CA VAL A 531 -3.12 -15.39 46.26
C VAL A 531 -4.26 -15.81 47.18
N ALA A 532 -4.16 -15.51 48.48
CA ALA A 532 -5.21 -15.81 49.46
C ALA A 532 -6.48 -15.00 49.23
N TYR A 533 -6.38 -13.74 48.78
CA TYR A 533 -7.54 -12.92 48.40
C TYR A 533 -8.22 -13.47 47.14
N VAL A 534 -7.46 -13.72 46.07
CA VAL A 534 -7.99 -14.26 44.81
C VAL A 534 -8.69 -15.59 45.02
N GLY A 535 -8.14 -16.48 45.87
CA GLY A 535 -8.79 -17.74 46.22
C GLY A 535 -10.14 -17.60 46.95
N LYS A 536 -10.51 -16.42 47.45
CA LYS A 536 -11.79 -16.11 48.10
C LYS A 536 -12.77 -15.38 47.18
N ILE A 537 -12.41 -15.11 45.93
CA ILE A 537 -13.34 -14.52 44.96
C ILE A 537 -14.35 -15.59 44.54
N ASP A 538 -15.64 -15.30 44.75
CA ASP A 538 -16.74 -16.23 44.48
C ASP A 538 -16.99 -16.40 42.97
N ASP A 539 -16.93 -15.30 42.20
CA ASP A 539 -17.10 -15.35 40.75
C ASP A 539 -15.90 -16.06 40.10
N SER A 540 -16.16 -17.19 39.44
CA SER A 540 -15.11 -18.03 38.88
C SER A 540 -14.36 -17.37 37.73
N HIS A 541 -15.03 -16.56 36.91
CA HIS A 541 -14.39 -15.91 35.77
C HIS A 541 -13.46 -14.80 36.24
N GLU A 542 -13.93 -13.95 37.14
CA GLU A 542 -13.16 -12.90 37.80
C GLU A 542 -11.97 -13.50 38.56
N ARG A 543 -12.18 -14.57 39.33
CA ARG A 543 -11.09 -15.29 40.01
C ARG A 543 -10.02 -15.75 39.03
N ASP A 544 -10.42 -16.37 37.92
CA ASP A 544 -9.51 -16.91 36.93
C ASP A 544 -8.75 -15.81 36.16
N GLN A 545 -9.39 -14.65 35.92
CA GLN A 545 -8.69 -13.47 35.42
C GLN A 545 -7.63 -12.97 36.41
N ARG A 546 -7.96 -12.88 37.70
CA ARG A 546 -7.00 -12.46 38.73
C ARG A 546 -5.88 -13.49 38.94
N LEU A 547 -6.15 -14.78 38.75
CA LEU A 547 -5.11 -15.82 38.71
C LEU A 547 -4.16 -15.62 37.52
N LEU A 548 -4.67 -15.24 36.34
CA LEU A 548 -3.84 -14.90 35.18
C LEU A 548 -2.93 -13.69 35.46
N ASP A 549 -3.40 -12.69 36.21
CA ASP A 549 -2.58 -11.55 36.64
C ASP A 549 -1.43 -12.00 37.56
N ILE A 550 -1.69 -12.92 38.49
CA ILE A 550 -0.66 -13.54 39.35
C ILE A 550 0.33 -14.37 38.51
N VAL A 551 -0.14 -15.13 37.51
CA VAL A 551 0.72 -15.89 36.59
C VAL A 551 1.66 -14.95 35.84
N ASP A 552 1.14 -13.83 35.32
CA ASP A 552 1.94 -12.83 34.60
C ASP A 552 3.00 -12.20 35.52
N TYR A 553 2.63 -11.89 36.77
CA TYR A 553 3.57 -11.43 37.79
C TYR A 553 4.72 -12.43 38.00
N PHE A 554 4.40 -13.70 38.31
CA PHE A 554 5.42 -14.72 38.57
C PHE A 554 6.30 -14.99 37.35
N SER A 555 5.70 -15.02 36.16
CA SER A 555 6.44 -15.26 34.91
C SER A 555 7.43 -14.11 34.62
N LYS A 556 7.01 -12.85 34.84
CA LYS A 556 7.89 -11.67 34.70
C LYS A 556 8.99 -11.62 35.76
N ALA A 557 8.74 -12.18 36.95
CA ALA A 557 9.73 -12.31 38.03
C ALA A 557 10.68 -13.52 37.87
N GLY A 558 10.55 -14.30 36.78
CA GLY A 558 11.35 -15.52 36.55
C GLY A 558 10.96 -16.70 37.44
N GLN A 559 9.88 -16.60 38.22
CA GLN A 559 9.39 -17.66 39.12
C GLN A 559 8.49 -18.64 38.34
N ILE A 560 9.07 -19.27 37.30
CA ILE A 560 8.34 -20.09 36.31
C ILE A 560 7.54 -21.22 36.96
N ASP A 561 8.08 -21.92 37.96
CA ASP A 561 7.37 -23.03 38.61
C ASP A 561 6.16 -22.57 39.43
N ARG A 562 6.25 -21.41 40.10
CA ARG A 562 5.10 -20.82 40.81
C ARG A 562 4.04 -20.35 39.81
N ALA A 563 4.47 -19.80 38.67
CA ALA A 563 3.56 -19.43 37.60
C ALA A 563 2.79 -20.65 37.07
N LYS A 564 3.48 -21.78 36.83
CA LYS A 564 2.86 -23.06 36.42
C LYS A 564 1.83 -23.54 37.44
N GLN A 565 2.16 -23.52 38.74
CA GLN A 565 1.23 -23.89 39.81
C GLN A 565 -0.02 -23.02 39.87
N MET A 566 0.10 -21.70 39.58
CA MET A 566 -1.07 -20.82 39.53
C MET A 566 -1.90 -21.05 38.27
N ALA A 567 -1.26 -21.28 37.12
CA ALA A 567 -1.94 -21.60 35.87
C ALA A 567 -2.77 -22.90 35.96
N GLU A 568 -2.33 -23.88 36.75
CA GLU A 568 -3.09 -25.11 37.01
C GLU A 568 -4.40 -24.87 37.77
N LYS A 569 -4.50 -23.78 38.55
CA LYS A 569 -5.70 -23.40 39.30
C LYS A 569 -6.76 -22.69 38.45
N ILE A 570 -6.39 -22.25 37.24
CA ILE A 570 -7.32 -21.61 36.30
C ILE A 570 -8.22 -22.69 35.70
N SER A 571 -9.53 -22.49 35.82
CA SER A 571 -10.56 -23.41 35.32
C SER A 571 -11.01 -23.05 33.91
N ASP A 572 -11.04 -21.75 33.56
CA ASP A 572 -11.32 -21.26 32.20
C ASP A 572 -10.18 -21.66 31.25
N GLU A 573 -10.49 -22.53 30.29
CA GLU A 573 -9.51 -23.09 29.36
C GLU A 573 -8.85 -22.02 28.46
N LYS A 574 -9.56 -20.93 28.10
CA LYS A 574 -8.99 -19.84 27.29
C LYS A 574 -7.99 -19.03 28.12
N LEU A 575 -8.33 -18.70 29.36
CA LEU A 575 -7.42 -18.01 30.27
C LEU A 575 -6.21 -18.89 30.64
N LYS A 576 -6.42 -20.19 30.82
CA LYS A 576 -5.36 -21.17 31.05
C LYS A 576 -4.41 -21.28 29.87
N ALA A 577 -4.92 -21.32 28.64
CA ALA A 577 -4.09 -21.29 27.44
C ALA A 577 -3.22 -20.02 27.40
N LYS A 578 -3.81 -18.84 27.63
CA LYS A 578 -3.07 -17.56 27.74
C LYS A 578 -1.99 -17.61 28.83
N ALA A 579 -2.29 -18.19 29.99
CA ALA A 579 -1.33 -18.38 31.07
C ALA A 579 -0.14 -19.24 30.63
N VAL A 580 -0.40 -20.39 30.00
CA VAL A 580 0.65 -21.30 29.49
C VAL A 580 1.52 -20.61 28.44
N GLY A 581 0.92 -19.90 27.47
CA GLY A 581 1.66 -19.14 26.47
C GLY A 581 2.59 -18.09 27.10
N ARG A 582 2.09 -17.28 28.03
CA ARG A 582 2.90 -16.29 28.77
C ARG A 582 4.06 -16.93 29.54
N ILE A 583 3.80 -18.04 30.23
CA ILE A 583 4.83 -18.79 30.96
C ILE A 583 5.90 -19.28 29.99
N ALA A 584 5.50 -19.91 28.89
CA ALA A 584 6.41 -20.46 27.89
C ALA A 584 7.27 -19.36 27.24
N SER A 585 6.69 -18.24 26.81
CA SER A 585 7.47 -17.13 26.24
C SER A 585 8.48 -16.56 27.24
N ARG A 586 8.11 -16.41 28.52
CA ARG A 586 9.03 -15.90 29.56
C ARG A 586 10.13 -16.90 29.90
N ALA A 587 9.80 -18.19 29.96
CA ALA A 587 10.78 -19.25 30.18
C ALA A 587 11.78 -19.33 29.02
N ALA A 588 11.32 -19.18 27.77
CA ALA A 588 12.16 -19.16 26.59
C ALA A 588 13.16 -17.99 26.62
N LEU A 589 12.69 -16.78 26.95
CA LEU A 589 13.54 -15.60 27.14
C LEU A 589 14.53 -15.72 28.31
N SER A 590 14.33 -16.66 29.23
CA SER A 590 15.22 -16.90 30.38
C SER A 590 16.37 -17.87 30.07
N GLY A 591 16.48 -18.36 28.83
CA GLY A 591 17.62 -19.15 28.35
C GLY A 591 17.38 -20.66 28.23
N ASP A 592 16.15 -21.14 28.38
CA ASP A 592 15.77 -22.54 28.10
C ASP A 592 14.58 -22.60 27.13
N ALA A 593 14.84 -22.21 25.88
CA ALA A 593 13.85 -22.23 24.81
C ALA A 593 13.30 -23.64 24.55
N SER A 594 14.15 -24.67 24.66
CA SER A 594 13.78 -26.05 24.39
C SER A 594 12.72 -26.56 25.37
N SER A 595 12.95 -26.44 26.68
CA SER A 595 11.98 -26.88 27.69
C SER A 595 10.71 -26.01 27.67
N ALA A 596 10.85 -24.72 27.39
CA ALA A 596 9.72 -23.80 27.29
C ALA A 596 8.76 -24.16 26.14
N VAL A 597 9.30 -24.43 24.95
CA VAL A 597 8.50 -24.85 23.79
C VAL A 597 7.89 -26.23 24.04
N ALA A 598 8.62 -27.16 24.65
CA ALA A 598 8.07 -28.48 25.00
C ALA A 598 6.90 -28.36 25.99
N TYR A 599 6.99 -27.49 27.01
CA TYR A 599 5.90 -27.21 27.93
C TYR A 599 4.67 -26.64 27.22
N PHE A 600 4.87 -25.70 26.28
CA PHE A 600 3.79 -25.14 25.47
C PHE A 600 3.10 -26.20 24.61
N GLN A 601 3.89 -26.97 23.86
CA GLN A 601 3.42 -28.02 22.94
C GLN A 601 2.69 -29.17 23.64
N ALA A 602 3.00 -29.44 24.92
CA ALA A 602 2.32 -30.46 25.71
C ALA A 602 0.91 -30.04 26.17
N SER A 603 0.49 -28.79 25.93
CA SER A 603 -0.79 -28.24 26.37
C SER A 603 -1.73 -27.96 25.20
N LYS A 604 -3.03 -27.76 25.48
CA LYS A 604 -3.99 -27.28 24.47
C LYS A 604 -3.70 -25.86 23.97
N ALA A 605 -2.86 -25.08 24.66
CA ALA A 605 -2.49 -23.74 24.21
C ALA A 605 -1.78 -23.76 22.84
N ALA A 606 -1.15 -24.88 22.48
CA ALA A 606 -0.47 -25.05 21.20
C ALA A 606 -1.39 -25.01 19.97
N THR A 607 -2.71 -25.13 20.15
CA THR A 607 -3.67 -24.97 19.04
C THR A 607 -4.01 -23.50 18.76
N ASP A 608 -3.63 -22.57 19.65
CA ASP A 608 -3.81 -21.14 19.44
C ASP A 608 -2.58 -20.59 18.71
N GLU A 609 -2.77 -20.19 17.45
CA GLU A 609 -1.66 -19.72 16.61
C GLU A 609 -1.03 -18.42 17.12
N GLY A 610 -1.80 -17.55 17.77
CA GLY A 610 -1.29 -16.31 18.35
C GLY A 610 -0.33 -16.60 19.51
N LEU A 611 -0.69 -17.54 20.38
CA LEU A 611 0.20 -17.99 21.44
C LEU A 611 1.41 -18.75 20.89
N ALA A 612 1.23 -19.55 19.83
CA ALA A 612 2.34 -20.24 19.18
C ALA A 612 3.34 -19.23 18.60
N ALA A 613 2.86 -18.19 17.91
CA ALA A 613 3.67 -17.07 17.43
C ALA A 613 4.49 -16.42 18.56
N ASP A 614 3.83 -16.01 19.64
CA ASP A 614 4.48 -15.37 20.80
C ASP A 614 5.59 -16.24 21.41
N VAL A 615 5.37 -17.56 21.47
CA VAL A 615 6.36 -18.52 21.99
C VAL A 615 7.52 -18.71 21.01
N MET A 616 7.27 -18.78 19.70
CA MET A 616 8.35 -18.91 18.70
C MET A 616 9.21 -17.64 18.64
N ILE A 617 8.59 -16.45 18.70
CA ILE A 617 9.33 -15.17 18.78
C ILE A 617 10.25 -15.17 19.99
N ALA A 618 9.72 -15.52 21.17
CA ALA A 618 10.49 -15.60 22.40
C ALA A 618 11.61 -16.64 22.33
N ALA A 619 11.32 -17.83 21.78
CA ALA A 619 12.29 -18.92 21.62
C ALA A 619 13.42 -18.56 20.65
N SER A 620 13.17 -17.70 19.66
CA SER A 620 14.19 -17.23 18.73
C SER A 620 15.29 -16.41 19.41
N ALA A 621 15.08 -15.89 20.63
CA ALA A 621 16.13 -15.19 21.38
C ALA A 621 17.31 -16.12 21.75
N ASP A 622 17.12 -17.44 21.77
CA ASP A 622 18.21 -18.41 21.91
C ASP A 622 18.85 -18.71 20.54
N PRO A 623 20.15 -18.39 20.32
CA PRO A 623 20.81 -18.63 19.03
C PRO A 623 20.81 -20.10 18.60
N ASN A 624 20.67 -21.04 19.53
CA ASN A 624 20.67 -22.47 19.22
C ASN A 624 19.28 -23.01 18.87
N TYR A 625 18.22 -22.19 19.07
CA TYR A 625 16.82 -22.56 18.81
C TYR A 625 16.19 -21.79 17.65
N VAL A 626 16.90 -20.81 17.07
CA VAL A 626 16.42 -19.95 15.96
C VAL A 626 15.82 -20.76 14.82
N LYS A 627 16.52 -21.82 14.39
CA LYS A 627 16.06 -22.71 13.29
C LYS A 627 14.68 -23.30 13.61
N GLN A 628 14.52 -23.89 14.78
CA GLN A 628 13.27 -24.52 15.21
C GLN A 628 12.15 -23.49 15.40
N ALA A 629 12.49 -22.29 15.88
CA ALA A 629 11.52 -21.19 15.99
C ALA A 629 11.02 -20.74 14.62
N VAL A 630 11.92 -20.52 13.64
CA VAL A 630 11.57 -20.15 12.26
C VAL A 630 10.72 -21.24 11.60
N LEU A 631 11.14 -22.50 11.68
CA LEU A 631 10.37 -23.63 11.13
C LEU A 631 9.06 -23.90 11.88
N GLY A 632 8.95 -23.45 13.14
CA GLY A 632 7.71 -23.45 13.92
C GLY A 632 6.76 -22.36 13.44
N ALA A 633 7.26 -21.14 13.21
CA ALA A 633 6.49 -20.03 12.66
C ALA A 633 5.96 -20.32 11.24
N ALA A 634 6.76 -21.01 10.41
CA ALA A 634 6.34 -21.46 9.06
C ALA A 634 5.07 -22.33 9.05
N LYS A 635 4.68 -22.91 10.19
CA LYS A 635 3.48 -23.77 10.30
C LYS A 635 2.20 -23.00 10.64
N ILE A 636 2.29 -21.71 10.96
CA ILE A 636 1.13 -20.85 11.25
C ILE A 636 0.28 -20.72 9.97
N GLN A 637 -1.02 -20.97 10.08
CA GLN A 637 -1.96 -20.93 8.96
C GLN A 637 -2.47 -19.51 8.68
N ASP A 638 -2.68 -18.68 9.71
CA ASP A 638 -2.94 -17.24 9.49
C ASP A 638 -1.71 -16.58 8.85
N THR A 639 -1.80 -16.32 7.55
CA THR A 639 -0.75 -15.74 6.72
C THR A 639 -0.20 -14.44 7.31
N MET A 640 -1.06 -13.50 7.71
CA MET A 640 -0.59 -12.20 8.18
C MET A 640 -0.05 -12.25 9.60
N LEU A 641 -0.56 -13.17 10.43
CA LEU A 641 0.08 -13.50 11.70
C LEU A 641 1.47 -14.09 11.48
N ARG A 642 1.64 -14.98 10.49
CA ARG A 642 2.92 -15.58 10.13
C ARG A 642 3.93 -14.53 9.67
N VAL A 643 3.55 -13.62 8.77
CA VAL A 643 4.37 -12.47 8.35
C VAL A 643 4.87 -11.67 9.56
N ARG A 644 3.95 -11.26 10.45
CA ARG A 644 4.31 -10.52 11.68
C ARG A 644 5.24 -11.31 12.60
N THR A 645 5.03 -12.63 12.68
CA THR A 645 5.86 -13.53 13.49
C THR A 645 7.27 -13.62 12.93
N PHE A 646 7.41 -13.80 11.61
CA PHE A 646 8.69 -13.82 10.93
C PHE A 646 9.44 -12.50 11.07
N ARG A 647 8.76 -11.36 10.88
CA ARG A 647 9.35 -10.04 11.15
C ARG A 647 9.87 -9.93 12.58
N ALA A 648 9.06 -10.30 13.57
CA ALA A 648 9.46 -10.21 14.98
C ALA A 648 10.65 -11.14 15.32
N ILE A 649 10.71 -12.33 14.72
CA ILE A 649 11.88 -13.23 14.82
C ILE A 649 13.11 -12.57 14.18
N ALA A 650 12.98 -12.01 12.97
CA ALA A 650 14.05 -11.32 12.28
C ALA A 650 14.60 -10.13 13.09
N GLU A 651 13.73 -9.34 13.72
CA GLU A 651 14.11 -8.26 14.64
C GLU A 651 14.83 -8.78 15.89
N ALA A 652 14.38 -9.90 16.46
CA ALA A 652 15.04 -10.54 17.60
C ALA A 652 16.45 -11.02 17.22
N GLN A 653 16.61 -11.62 16.03
CA GLN A 653 17.93 -12.02 15.51
C GLN A 653 18.83 -10.83 15.29
N LEU A 654 18.32 -9.76 14.66
CA LEU A 654 19.10 -8.55 14.44
C LEU A 654 19.60 -7.96 15.76
N ARG A 655 18.73 -7.81 16.78
CA ARG A 655 19.13 -7.32 18.11
C ARG A 655 20.21 -8.18 18.77
N GLN A 656 20.15 -9.49 18.58
CA GLN A 656 21.15 -10.42 19.12
C GLN A 656 22.50 -10.33 18.39
N LEU A 657 22.46 -10.14 17.08
CA LEU A 657 23.64 -10.09 16.23
C LEU A 657 24.28 -8.69 16.21
N ASP A 658 23.54 -7.63 16.52
CA ASP A 658 23.95 -6.23 16.44
C ASP A 658 25.02 -5.84 17.48
N ARG A 659 26.28 -6.19 17.21
CA ARG A 659 27.43 -5.82 18.05
C ARG A 659 27.88 -4.37 17.88
N LEU A 660 27.57 -3.74 16.73
CA LEU A 660 27.92 -2.35 16.47
C LEU A 660 26.90 -1.35 17.04
N GLY A 661 25.74 -1.82 17.52
CA GLY A 661 24.72 -0.98 18.14
C GLY A 661 23.96 -0.11 17.15
N PHE A 662 23.78 -0.56 15.90
CA PHE A 662 23.01 0.15 14.88
C PHE A 662 21.50 0.17 15.17
N GLY A 663 21.00 -0.79 15.97
CA GLY A 663 19.62 -0.88 16.39
C GLY A 663 18.65 -0.97 15.21
N SER A 664 17.58 -0.21 15.27
CA SER A 664 16.58 -0.11 14.19
C SER A 664 17.01 0.80 13.04
N GLY A 665 18.24 1.33 13.03
CA GLY A 665 18.64 2.37 12.09
C GLY A 665 17.91 3.69 12.35
N LYS A 666 18.29 4.73 11.62
CA LYS A 666 17.66 6.07 11.65
C LYS A 666 17.87 6.74 10.29
N GLY A 667 16.89 7.50 9.82
CA GLY A 667 17.00 8.28 8.58
C GLY A 667 16.43 7.58 7.35
N GLN A 668 16.70 8.12 6.17
CA GLN A 668 16.16 7.65 4.89
C GLN A 668 17.27 7.09 3.99
N PRO A 669 16.94 6.27 2.97
CA PRO A 669 17.93 5.75 2.03
C PRO A 669 18.83 6.81 1.39
N SER A 670 18.32 8.02 1.16
CA SER A 670 19.07 9.16 0.62
C SER A 670 20.24 9.63 1.52
N ASP A 671 20.26 9.26 2.80
CA ASP A 671 21.30 9.66 3.77
C ASP A 671 22.63 8.88 3.63
N PHE A 672 22.73 7.92 2.70
CA PHE A 672 23.91 7.07 2.50
C PHE A 672 25.25 7.82 2.57
N LYS A 673 25.39 8.91 1.80
CA LYS A 673 26.64 9.68 1.73
C LYS A 673 27.02 10.27 3.08
N HIS A 674 26.03 10.68 3.88
CA HIS A 674 26.26 11.23 5.21
C HIS A 674 26.78 10.15 6.17
N TRP A 675 26.25 8.92 6.12
CA TRP A 675 26.78 7.81 6.93
C TRP A 675 28.21 7.44 6.56
N VAL A 676 28.52 7.41 5.25
CA VAL A 676 29.90 7.19 4.78
C VAL A 676 30.84 8.27 5.30
N GLN A 677 30.47 9.55 5.19
CA GLN A 677 31.29 10.67 5.65
C GLN A 677 31.53 10.63 7.16
N LYS A 678 30.49 10.33 7.94
CA LYS A 678 30.58 10.21 9.39
C LYS A 678 31.52 9.07 9.81
N ALA A 679 31.39 7.92 9.17
CA ALA A 679 32.29 6.78 9.39
C ALA A 679 33.75 7.11 8.99
N SER A 680 33.93 7.80 7.87
CA SER A 680 35.24 8.25 7.41
C SER A 680 35.92 9.19 8.41
N ALA A 681 35.18 10.14 8.97
CA ALA A 681 35.71 11.09 9.95
C ALA A 681 36.17 10.42 11.27
N ALA A 682 35.57 9.28 11.64
CA ALA A 682 35.94 8.50 12.82
C ALA A 682 37.10 7.53 12.55
N ALA A 683 37.38 7.20 11.28
CA ALA A 683 38.43 6.26 10.92
C ALA A 683 39.82 6.84 11.27
N SER A 684 40.54 6.14 12.16
CA SER A 684 41.92 6.49 12.54
C SER A 684 42.91 5.39 12.13
N GLY A 685 44.09 5.78 11.62
CA GLY A 685 45.16 4.85 11.25
C GLY A 685 45.90 5.25 9.97
N SER A 686 47.19 4.92 9.88
CA SER A 686 47.99 5.09 8.65
C SER A 686 47.91 3.83 7.77
N PRO A 687 47.97 3.95 6.43
CA PRO A 687 48.07 2.79 5.54
C PRO A 687 49.28 1.91 5.88
N ALA A 688 49.20 0.61 5.57
CA ALA A 688 50.28 -0.34 5.82
C ALA A 688 51.60 0.12 5.16
N ALA A 689 52.68 0.16 5.93
CA ALA A 689 54.01 0.02 5.34
C ALA A 689 54.17 -1.42 4.85
N THR A 690 54.83 -1.64 3.69
CA THR A 690 55.06 -2.98 3.13
C THR A 690 55.89 -3.81 4.10
N SER A 691 55.24 -4.63 4.92
CA SER A 691 55.92 -5.49 5.89
C SER A 691 56.69 -6.60 5.16
N ALA A 692 57.88 -6.95 5.67
CA ALA A 692 58.66 -8.06 5.12
C ALA A 692 57.89 -9.40 5.24
N ALA A 693 58.08 -10.29 4.27
CA ALA A 693 57.51 -11.64 4.35
C ALA A 693 58.09 -12.37 5.56
N LEU A 694 57.22 -12.87 6.43
CA LEU A 694 57.59 -13.72 7.55
C LEU A 694 57.95 -15.12 7.03
N LEU A 695 57.15 -15.63 6.10
CA LEU A 695 57.28 -16.96 5.50
C LEU A 695 56.79 -16.93 4.05
N SER A 696 57.31 -17.85 3.24
CA SER A 696 56.95 -18.01 1.82
C SER A 696 57.01 -19.49 1.46
N ASP A 697 56.02 -19.98 0.70
CA ASP A 697 56.07 -21.31 0.06
C ASP A 697 56.52 -21.24 -1.42
N GLY A 698 56.95 -20.05 -1.86
CA GLY A 698 57.33 -19.74 -3.24
C GLY A 698 56.17 -19.22 -4.11
N ARG A 699 54.92 -19.48 -3.75
CA ARG A 699 53.72 -19.03 -4.50
C ARG A 699 52.87 -18.05 -3.71
N MET A 700 52.86 -18.19 -2.39
CA MET A 700 52.17 -17.37 -1.40
C MET A 700 53.16 -16.95 -0.30
N GLN A 701 52.85 -15.86 0.39
CA GLN A 701 53.64 -15.31 1.48
C GLN A 701 52.76 -14.93 2.66
N LEU A 702 53.23 -15.23 3.87
CA LEU A 702 52.65 -14.75 5.13
C LEU A 702 53.39 -13.48 5.57
N ARG A 703 52.63 -12.43 5.89
CA ARG A 703 53.11 -11.11 6.31
C ARG A 703 52.37 -10.65 7.55
N LYS A 704 52.93 -9.68 8.27
CA LYS A 704 52.17 -8.94 9.28
C LYS A 704 51.16 -8.04 8.56
N GLY A 705 49.88 -8.20 8.90
CA GLY A 705 48.81 -7.31 8.47
C GLY A 705 48.78 -6.03 9.30
N SER A 706 47.95 -5.09 8.88
CA SER A 706 47.78 -3.80 9.55
C SER A 706 46.69 -3.89 10.62
N PRO A 707 46.93 -3.35 11.84
CA PRO A 707 45.92 -3.39 12.89
C PRO A 707 44.61 -2.70 12.48
N GLY A 708 43.50 -3.43 12.64
CA GLY A 708 42.14 -2.90 12.73
C GLY A 708 41.47 -2.51 11.42
N ALA A 709 40.16 -2.78 11.34
CA ALA A 709 39.26 -2.20 10.36
C ALA A 709 39.02 -0.70 10.63
N GLY A 710 38.46 0.06 9.68
CA GLY A 710 37.92 1.39 10.01
C GLY A 710 36.88 1.31 11.13
N ASP A 711 36.65 2.41 11.86
CA ASP A 711 35.61 2.45 12.88
C ASP A 711 34.22 2.49 12.23
N PHE A 712 33.58 1.32 12.14
CA PHE A 712 32.24 1.18 11.59
C PHE A 712 31.13 1.52 12.60
N ALA A 713 31.43 1.75 13.89
CA ALA A 713 30.41 2.02 14.91
C ALA A 713 29.64 3.33 14.63
N THR A 714 30.20 4.23 13.82
CA THR A 714 29.56 5.51 13.45
C THR A 714 28.84 5.50 12.11
N TYR A 715 28.88 4.38 11.36
CA TYR A 715 28.06 4.14 10.16
C TYR A 715 26.59 3.90 10.55
N GLY A 716 25.68 3.85 9.57
CA GLY A 716 24.26 3.62 9.81
C GLY A 716 23.50 3.11 8.58
N TYR A 717 22.24 2.76 8.79
CA TYR A 717 21.30 2.38 7.74
C TYR A 717 19.91 2.99 7.99
N PRO A 718 19.03 3.01 6.97
CA PRO A 718 17.74 3.67 7.07
C PRO A 718 16.82 3.04 8.11
N ASP A 719 15.79 3.78 8.52
CA ASP A 719 14.84 3.37 9.54
C ASP A 719 14.09 2.07 9.17
N LEU A 720 14.28 1.04 10.01
CA LEU A 720 13.65 -0.27 9.89
C LEU A 720 12.26 -0.34 10.55
N SER A 721 11.85 0.70 11.29
CA SER A 721 10.58 0.68 12.04
C SER A 721 9.34 0.82 11.17
N LYS A 722 9.51 1.15 9.88
CA LYS A 722 8.41 1.22 8.90
C LYS A 722 7.65 -0.12 8.86
N GLY A 723 6.33 -0.04 8.97
CA GLY A 723 5.41 -1.18 8.95
C GLY A 723 4.10 -0.87 8.24
N ALA A 724 3.17 -1.82 8.23
CA ALA A 724 1.86 -1.67 7.59
C ALA A 724 1.08 -0.45 8.10
N ASP A 725 1.27 -0.07 9.36
CA ASP A 725 0.73 1.14 9.97
C ASP A 725 1.25 2.44 9.32
N THR A 726 2.51 2.45 8.91
CA THR A 726 3.13 3.57 8.21
C THR A 726 2.42 3.83 6.88
N ILE A 727 2.13 2.76 6.12
CA ILE A 727 1.39 2.89 4.85
C ILE A 727 -0.06 3.27 5.11
N ARG A 728 -0.73 2.62 6.08
CA ARG A 728 -2.11 2.90 6.48
C ARG A 728 -2.33 4.39 6.78
N ALA A 729 -1.41 5.00 7.53
CA ALA A 729 -1.49 6.42 7.89
C ALA A 729 -1.36 7.37 6.70
N MET A 730 -0.76 6.93 5.58
CA MET A 730 -0.54 7.72 4.37
C MET A 730 -1.67 7.62 3.33
N LEU A 731 -2.64 6.71 3.51
CA LEU A 731 -3.73 6.55 2.54
C LEU A 731 -4.50 7.88 2.38
N PRO A 732 -4.62 8.42 1.15
CA PRO A 732 -5.41 9.62 0.90
C PRO A 732 -6.91 9.29 0.79
N LEU A 733 -7.81 10.26 1.01
CA LEU A 733 -9.21 10.02 0.66
C LEU A 733 -9.36 9.85 -0.85
N PRO A 734 -10.27 8.96 -1.30
CA PRO A 734 -10.70 8.97 -2.68
C PRO A 734 -11.29 10.32 -3.06
N VAL A 735 -10.78 10.91 -4.15
CA VAL A 735 -11.21 12.21 -4.66
C VAL A 735 -11.47 12.04 -6.15
N PRO A 736 -12.68 12.39 -6.64
CA PRO A 736 -12.99 12.31 -8.06
C PRO A 736 -11.96 13.08 -8.90
N GLY A 737 -11.62 12.51 -10.06
CA GLY A 737 -10.76 13.14 -11.04
C GLY A 737 -11.25 12.81 -12.43
N HIS A 738 -10.33 12.49 -13.33
CA HIS A 738 -10.67 12.12 -14.70
C HIS A 738 -10.17 10.73 -15.03
N VAL A 739 -11.08 9.89 -15.54
CA VAL A 739 -10.82 8.53 -16.00
C VAL A 739 -11.29 8.42 -17.43
N ALA A 740 -10.47 7.80 -18.27
CA ALA A 740 -10.78 7.59 -19.68
C ALA A 740 -10.56 6.13 -20.09
N LEU A 741 -11.32 5.69 -21.10
CA LEU A 741 -11.02 4.49 -21.86
C LEU A 741 -10.31 4.88 -23.15
N THR A 742 -9.17 4.25 -23.45
CA THR A 742 -8.44 4.46 -24.71
C THR A 742 -7.95 3.13 -25.27
N LEU A 743 -7.45 3.13 -26.51
CA LEU A 743 -6.86 1.94 -27.12
C LEU A 743 -5.42 1.74 -26.64
N GLY A 744 -5.05 0.50 -26.31
CA GLY A 744 -3.75 0.19 -25.72
C GLY A 744 -2.55 0.56 -26.58
N ASN A 745 -2.69 0.57 -27.91
CA ASN A 745 -1.61 0.98 -28.83
C ASN A 745 -1.39 2.49 -28.91
N LEU A 746 -2.30 3.32 -28.38
CA LEU A 746 -2.18 4.77 -28.41
C LEU A 746 -1.39 5.34 -27.22
N SER A 747 -1.16 4.53 -26.17
CA SER A 747 -0.41 4.98 -25.00
C SER A 747 1.05 4.53 -25.06
N PRO A 748 2.02 5.47 -25.00
CA PRO A 748 3.44 5.12 -25.03
C PRO A 748 3.88 4.32 -23.78
N TYR A 749 3.12 4.37 -22.69
CA TYR A 749 3.34 3.54 -21.50
C TYR A 749 3.14 2.05 -21.74
N LEU A 750 2.44 1.67 -22.82
CA LEU A 750 2.25 0.27 -23.22
C LEU A 750 3.18 -0.19 -24.34
N GLY A 751 4.06 0.69 -24.85
CA GLY A 751 4.96 0.36 -25.96
C GLY A 751 5.80 -0.89 -25.73
N LYS A 752 6.16 -1.19 -24.46
CA LYS A 752 6.91 -2.41 -24.13
C LYS A 752 6.07 -3.70 -24.21
N PHE A 753 4.76 -3.59 -24.05
CA PHE A 753 3.82 -4.72 -23.92
C PHE A 753 3.17 -5.11 -25.26
N VAL A 754 3.54 -4.42 -26.34
CA VAL A 754 3.21 -4.77 -27.73
C VAL A 754 4.38 -5.45 -28.46
N GLU A 755 5.55 -5.58 -27.82
CA GLU A 755 6.68 -6.32 -28.36
C GLU A 755 6.45 -7.84 -28.22
N ASP A 756 6.90 -8.61 -29.23
CA ASP A 756 6.80 -10.07 -29.23
C ASP A 756 7.63 -10.68 -28.09
N ILE A 757 6.99 -11.58 -27.32
CA ILE A 757 7.67 -12.46 -26.38
C ILE A 757 8.03 -13.80 -27.05
N GLN A 758 8.74 -14.68 -26.35
CA GLN A 758 9.33 -15.90 -26.93
C GLN A 758 8.34 -16.83 -27.64
N ASP A 759 7.06 -16.80 -27.27
CA ASP A 759 6.00 -17.62 -27.87
C ASP A 759 5.30 -16.93 -29.08
N GLY A 760 5.77 -15.75 -29.50
CA GLY A 760 5.19 -14.97 -30.59
C GLY A 760 3.90 -14.22 -30.22
N SER A 761 3.51 -14.21 -28.95
CA SER A 761 2.42 -13.36 -28.43
C SER A 761 2.98 -12.05 -27.84
N THR A 762 2.09 -11.16 -27.40
CA THR A 762 2.44 -9.95 -26.63
C THR A 762 1.63 -9.93 -25.33
N SER A 763 2.08 -9.23 -24.28
CA SER A 763 1.29 -9.13 -23.04
C SER A 763 -0.09 -8.50 -23.31
N LEU A 764 -0.17 -7.54 -24.24
CA LEU A 764 -1.43 -6.90 -24.62
C LEU A 764 -2.35 -7.80 -25.45
N SER A 765 -1.81 -8.82 -26.13
CA SER A 765 -2.58 -9.76 -26.96
C SER A 765 -3.62 -10.54 -26.16
N TYR A 766 -3.42 -10.75 -24.85
CA TYR A 766 -4.38 -11.42 -23.98
C TYR A 766 -5.65 -10.59 -23.78
N ALA A 767 -5.49 -9.29 -23.49
CA ALA A 767 -6.62 -8.37 -23.39
C ALA A 767 -7.33 -8.17 -24.74
N ALA A 768 -6.57 -8.10 -25.85
CA ALA A 768 -7.13 -8.04 -27.21
C ALA A 768 -8.06 -9.23 -27.50
N ARG A 769 -7.60 -10.46 -27.21
CA ARG A 769 -8.40 -11.67 -27.41
C ARG A 769 -9.64 -11.69 -26.53
N ALA A 770 -9.52 -11.31 -25.25
CA ALA A 770 -10.63 -11.30 -24.31
C ALA A 770 -11.73 -10.29 -24.71
N GLN A 771 -11.34 -9.12 -25.20
CA GLN A 771 -12.27 -8.08 -25.65
C GLN A 771 -12.77 -8.28 -27.09
N GLY A 772 -12.20 -9.24 -27.84
CA GLY A 772 -12.54 -9.46 -29.26
C GLY A 772 -12.06 -8.35 -30.19
N MET A 773 -10.98 -7.64 -29.83
CA MET A 773 -10.47 -6.47 -30.55
C MET A 773 -9.00 -6.66 -30.96
N LEU A 774 -8.57 -6.02 -32.05
CA LEU A 774 -7.15 -6.00 -32.46
C LEU A 774 -6.28 -5.22 -31.45
N PHE A 775 -6.81 -4.09 -30.97
CA PHE A 775 -6.21 -3.29 -29.92
C PHE A 775 -7.22 -3.17 -28.79
N PRO A 776 -6.94 -3.70 -27.58
CA PRO A 776 -7.90 -3.68 -26.49
C PRO A 776 -8.05 -2.27 -25.94
N ARG A 777 -9.21 -1.98 -25.37
CA ARG A 777 -9.39 -0.84 -24.50
C ARG A 777 -8.65 -1.03 -23.18
N ILE A 778 -8.07 0.04 -22.69
CA ILE A 778 -7.41 0.14 -21.39
C ILE A 778 -8.06 1.24 -20.56
N ILE A 779 -7.99 1.10 -19.24
CA ILE A 779 -8.43 2.11 -18.30
C ILE A 779 -7.27 3.07 -18.04
N VAL A 780 -7.49 4.38 -18.14
CA VAL A 780 -6.50 5.40 -17.84
C VAL A 780 -7.03 6.34 -16.77
N VAL A 781 -6.46 6.26 -15.57
CA VAL A 781 -6.72 7.23 -14.50
C VAL A 781 -5.77 8.40 -14.73
N GLN A 782 -6.29 9.54 -15.20
CA GLN A 782 -5.48 10.68 -15.62
C GLN A 782 -5.18 11.63 -14.45
N SER A 783 -6.15 11.80 -13.54
CA SER A 783 -6.03 12.63 -12.34
C SER A 783 -6.96 12.13 -11.23
N GLY A 784 -6.78 12.64 -10.02
CA GLY A 784 -7.59 12.27 -8.85
C GLY A 784 -7.09 11.03 -8.12
N THR A 785 -7.84 10.62 -7.09
CA THR A 785 -7.53 9.46 -6.25
C THR A 785 -8.68 8.48 -6.36
N TYR A 786 -8.42 7.36 -7.03
CA TYR A 786 -9.42 6.35 -7.32
C TYR A 786 -9.16 5.07 -6.56
N THR A 787 -10.22 4.35 -6.26
CA THR A 787 -10.20 2.94 -5.91
C THR A 787 -10.75 2.10 -7.06
N LEU A 788 -10.48 0.79 -7.12
CA LEU A 788 -11.12 -0.03 -8.15
C LEU A 788 -12.64 -0.11 -7.97
N GLY A 789 -13.17 -0.02 -6.74
CA GLY A 789 -14.62 0.04 -6.53
C GLY A 789 -15.23 1.32 -7.08
N SER A 790 -14.62 2.48 -6.83
CA SER A 790 -15.06 3.75 -7.44
C SER A 790 -14.99 3.74 -8.97
N LEU A 791 -14.05 2.98 -9.54
CA LEU A 791 -13.96 2.76 -10.99
C LEU A 791 -15.06 1.82 -11.50
N ALA A 792 -15.44 0.80 -10.74
CA ALA A 792 -16.59 -0.06 -11.07
C ALA A 792 -17.89 0.76 -11.12
N ASP A 793 -18.02 1.76 -10.26
CA ASP A 793 -19.16 2.70 -10.25
C ASP A 793 -19.05 3.78 -11.34
N GLN A 794 -17.92 3.87 -12.07
CA GLN A 794 -17.69 4.88 -13.10
C GLN A 794 -17.51 4.33 -14.52
N LEU A 795 -17.15 3.07 -14.67
CA LEU A 795 -16.86 2.47 -15.97
C LEU A 795 -18.01 1.58 -16.44
N ASP A 796 -18.42 1.79 -17.68
CA ASP A 796 -19.45 0.97 -18.32
C ASP A 796 -18.87 -0.33 -18.89
N SER A 797 -19.77 -1.21 -19.34
CA SER A 797 -19.38 -2.43 -20.05
C SER A 797 -18.85 -2.11 -21.46
N VAL A 798 -17.84 -2.86 -21.90
CA VAL A 798 -17.28 -2.82 -23.26
C VAL A 798 -17.55 -4.15 -23.92
N SER A 799 -18.25 -4.17 -25.05
CA SER A 799 -18.67 -5.41 -25.72
C SER A 799 -19.42 -6.38 -24.77
N GLY A 800 -20.20 -5.85 -23.82
CA GLY A 800 -20.93 -6.64 -22.81
C GLY A 800 -20.07 -7.16 -21.65
N MET A 801 -18.78 -6.79 -21.57
CA MET A 801 -17.88 -7.14 -20.48
C MET A 801 -17.66 -5.95 -19.55
N ARG A 802 -17.97 -6.08 -18.25
CA ARG A 802 -17.58 -5.09 -17.24
C ARG A 802 -16.07 -5.14 -17.02
N LEU A 803 -15.38 -4.04 -17.33
CA LEU A 803 -13.92 -3.94 -17.21
C LEU A 803 -13.44 -3.94 -15.75
N VAL A 804 -14.27 -3.43 -14.85
CA VAL A 804 -14.11 -3.59 -13.40
C VAL A 804 -15.46 -4.03 -12.86
N GLU A 805 -15.47 -5.09 -12.08
CA GLU A 805 -16.70 -5.63 -11.50
C GLU A 805 -16.56 -5.76 -10.00
N ARG A 806 -17.55 -5.24 -9.26
CA ARG A 806 -17.64 -5.38 -7.82
C ARG A 806 -18.75 -6.37 -7.46
N GLN A 807 -18.39 -7.42 -6.74
CA GLN A 807 -19.30 -8.44 -6.22
C GLN A 807 -19.12 -8.56 -4.71
N GLY A 808 -19.92 -7.79 -3.97
CA GLY A 808 -19.78 -7.63 -2.52
C GLY A 808 -18.40 -7.14 -2.14
N ASP A 809 -17.64 -8.02 -1.47
CA ASP A 809 -16.32 -7.71 -0.92
C ASP A 809 -15.15 -8.09 -1.84
N ILE A 810 -15.46 -8.47 -3.08
CA ILE A 810 -14.49 -8.87 -4.10
C ILE A 810 -14.62 -7.93 -5.29
N ILE A 811 -13.49 -7.40 -5.75
CA ILE A 811 -13.42 -6.56 -6.96
C ILE A 811 -12.55 -7.26 -8.00
N THR A 812 -13.05 -7.42 -9.22
CA THR A 812 -12.34 -8.08 -10.32
C THR A 812 -12.02 -7.07 -11.42
N LEU A 813 -10.73 -6.91 -11.73
CA LEU A 813 -10.23 -6.13 -12.87
C LEU A 813 -10.08 -7.05 -14.09
N ARG A 814 -10.70 -6.67 -15.22
CA ARG A 814 -10.71 -7.39 -16.49
C ARG A 814 -10.04 -6.64 -17.66
N ALA A 815 -9.32 -5.56 -17.36
CA ALA A 815 -8.56 -4.82 -18.37
C ALA A 815 -7.23 -4.31 -17.81
N PRO A 816 -6.26 -4.00 -18.68
CA PRO A 816 -5.10 -3.22 -18.27
C PRO A 816 -5.53 -1.85 -17.75
N ILE A 817 -4.91 -1.41 -16.66
CA ILE A 817 -5.10 -0.07 -16.08
C ILE A 817 -3.78 0.70 -16.03
N LEU A 818 -3.81 1.97 -16.43
CA LEU A 818 -2.71 2.92 -16.34
C LEU A 818 -3.07 4.02 -15.34
N VAL A 819 -2.28 4.13 -14.27
CA VAL A 819 -2.34 5.25 -13.32
C VAL A 819 -1.38 6.34 -13.79
N GLY A 820 -1.91 7.44 -14.33
CA GLY A 820 -1.14 8.56 -14.84
C GLY A 820 -0.37 9.33 -13.77
N GLU A 821 0.60 10.16 -14.16
CA GLU A 821 1.52 10.88 -13.23
C GLU A 821 0.80 11.78 -12.21
N GLY A 822 -0.38 12.31 -12.55
CA GLY A 822 -1.21 13.14 -11.66
C GLY A 822 -2.30 12.38 -10.91
N ALA A 823 -2.29 11.05 -10.95
CA ALA A 823 -3.33 10.19 -10.39
C ALA A 823 -2.79 9.27 -9.29
N SER A 824 -3.71 8.83 -8.43
CA SER A 824 -3.48 7.78 -7.43
C SER A 824 -4.50 6.66 -7.59
N LEU A 825 -4.05 5.41 -7.42
CA LEU A 825 -4.92 4.24 -7.28
C LEU A 825 -4.76 3.63 -5.88
N ILE A 826 -5.86 3.33 -5.22
CA ILE A 826 -5.92 2.69 -3.90
C ILE A 826 -6.59 1.33 -4.03
N LEU A 827 -5.92 0.29 -3.56
CA LEU A 827 -6.47 -1.04 -3.30
C LEU A 827 -6.44 -1.25 -1.78
N SER A 828 -7.58 -1.22 -1.11
CA SER A 828 -7.62 -1.19 0.36
C SER A 828 -8.60 -2.20 0.93
N GLY A 829 -8.21 -2.82 2.05
CA GLY A 829 -9.09 -3.63 2.88
C GLY A 829 -10.31 -2.87 3.40
N GLU A 830 -10.24 -1.54 3.46
CA GLU A 830 -11.36 -0.66 3.81
C GLU A 830 -12.41 -0.52 2.69
N GLU A 831 -12.13 -1.02 1.49
CA GLU A 831 -13.08 -1.12 0.38
C GLU A 831 -13.42 -2.59 0.06
N ALA A 832 -12.41 -3.45 -0.07
CA ALA A 832 -12.58 -4.85 -0.44
C ALA A 832 -11.49 -5.72 0.18
N SER A 833 -11.87 -6.90 0.67
CA SER A 833 -10.89 -7.88 1.16
C SER A 833 -10.07 -8.53 0.06
N THR A 834 -10.57 -8.55 -1.19
CA THR A 834 -9.87 -9.19 -2.31
C THR A 834 -10.06 -8.44 -3.63
N TYR A 835 -8.94 -8.15 -4.28
CA TYR A 835 -8.83 -7.68 -5.65
C TYR A 835 -8.30 -8.80 -6.55
N ARG A 836 -9.11 -9.22 -7.52
CA ARG A 836 -8.77 -10.22 -8.52
C ARG A 836 -8.32 -9.52 -9.80
N LEU A 837 -7.10 -9.80 -10.24
CA LEU A 837 -6.64 -9.40 -11.57
C LEU A 837 -6.92 -10.57 -12.51
N SER A 838 -7.82 -10.40 -13.47
CA SER A 838 -8.22 -11.48 -14.37
C SER A 838 -7.08 -11.85 -15.33
N ALA A 839 -6.53 -13.04 -15.11
CA ALA A 839 -5.54 -13.65 -15.98
C ALA A 839 -6.18 -14.14 -17.30
N THR A 840 -7.50 -14.38 -17.30
CA THR A 840 -8.29 -14.74 -18.48
C THR A 840 -8.55 -13.54 -19.37
N ALA A 841 -8.80 -12.36 -18.78
CA ALA A 841 -9.07 -11.12 -19.49
C ALA A 841 -7.83 -10.28 -19.82
N GLY A 842 -6.63 -10.74 -19.41
CA GLY A 842 -5.39 -10.03 -19.69
C GLY A 842 -5.18 -8.76 -18.86
N ALA A 843 -5.67 -8.74 -17.60
CA ALA A 843 -5.52 -7.60 -16.70
C ALA A 843 -4.08 -7.46 -16.18
N PHE A 844 -3.62 -6.22 -16.03
CA PHE A 844 -2.36 -5.85 -15.35
C PHE A 844 -2.39 -4.36 -14.99
N VAL A 845 -1.51 -3.93 -14.08
CA VAL A 845 -1.48 -2.56 -13.56
C VAL A 845 -0.17 -1.88 -13.95
N ILE A 846 -0.30 -0.72 -14.60
CA ILE A 846 0.81 0.18 -14.91
C ILE A 846 0.68 1.43 -14.05
N VAL A 847 1.77 1.83 -13.40
CA VAL A 847 1.81 3.00 -12.51
C VAL A 847 2.85 4.00 -13.02
N ALA A 848 2.40 5.21 -13.33
CA ALA A 848 3.23 6.39 -13.55
C ALA A 848 3.01 7.46 -12.44
N GLY A 849 1.87 7.44 -11.77
CA GLY A 849 1.55 8.24 -10.58
C GLY A 849 1.78 7.47 -9.28
N LYS A 850 0.75 7.37 -8.43
CA LYS A 850 0.83 6.71 -7.13
C LYS A 850 -0.03 5.46 -7.04
N LEU A 851 0.50 4.41 -6.40
CA LEU A 851 -0.25 3.20 -6.07
C LEU A 851 -0.17 2.93 -4.57
N TYR A 852 -1.32 2.70 -3.95
CA TYR A 852 -1.45 2.23 -2.57
C TYR A 852 -2.11 0.85 -2.56
N ILE A 853 -1.51 -0.11 -1.88
CA ILE A 853 -2.12 -1.41 -1.58
C ILE A 853 -2.03 -1.63 -0.07
N GLN A 854 -3.16 -1.78 0.61
CA GLN A 854 -3.19 -1.80 2.07
C GLN A 854 -4.21 -2.78 2.63
N ASP A 855 -3.77 -3.65 3.56
CA ASP A 855 -4.61 -4.59 4.31
C ASP A 855 -5.60 -5.39 3.45
N THR A 856 -5.19 -5.83 2.26
CA THR A 856 -6.06 -6.55 1.30
C THR A 856 -5.33 -7.70 0.61
N THR A 857 -6.08 -8.51 -0.16
CA THR A 857 -5.52 -9.54 -1.04
C THR A 857 -5.53 -9.06 -2.48
N VAL A 858 -4.39 -9.11 -3.18
CA VAL A 858 -4.29 -8.90 -4.63
C VAL A 858 -3.80 -10.17 -5.30
N THR A 859 -4.65 -10.82 -6.10
CA THR A 859 -4.33 -12.12 -6.71
C THR A 859 -4.51 -12.11 -8.21
N SER A 860 -3.62 -12.79 -8.93
CA SER A 860 -3.94 -13.30 -10.26
C SER A 860 -5.15 -14.23 -10.16
N TRP A 861 -6.09 -14.16 -11.10
CA TRP A 861 -7.31 -14.96 -11.05
C TRP A 861 -7.65 -15.58 -12.40
N ASP A 862 -7.78 -16.91 -12.42
CA ASP A 862 -8.35 -17.62 -13.56
C ASP A 862 -9.86 -17.68 -13.41
N GLU A 863 -10.59 -16.89 -14.21
CA GLU A 863 -12.05 -16.83 -14.12
C GLU A 863 -12.74 -18.12 -14.56
N GLN A 864 -12.09 -18.98 -15.36
CA GLN A 864 -12.68 -20.24 -15.77
C GLN A 864 -12.54 -21.30 -14.68
N LEU A 865 -11.37 -21.36 -14.03
CA LEU A 865 -11.09 -22.32 -12.97
C LEU A 865 -11.50 -21.82 -11.57
N GLN A 866 -11.85 -20.55 -11.44
CA GLN A 866 -12.23 -19.91 -10.17
C GLN A 866 -11.16 -20.08 -9.07
N GLN A 867 -9.90 -19.89 -9.42
CA GLN A 867 -8.76 -20.00 -8.51
C GLN A 867 -7.59 -19.10 -8.95
N PRO A 868 -6.61 -18.84 -8.06
CA PRO A 868 -5.36 -18.19 -8.46
C PRO A 868 -4.62 -18.98 -9.54
N ARG A 869 -4.00 -18.28 -10.51
CA ARG A 869 -3.21 -18.94 -11.56
C ARG A 869 -1.77 -19.18 -11.09
N HIS A 870 -1.56 -20.26 -10.36
CA HIS A 870 -0.22 -20.66 -9.92
C HIS A 870 0.70 -21.08 -11.08
N SER A 871 2.00 -20.90 -10.88
CA SER A 871 3.08 -21.28 -11.79
C SER A 871 4.13 -22.13 -11.09
N ASP A 872 4.94 -22.80 -11.88
CA ASP A 872 6.02 -23.70 -11.48
C ASP A 872 7.15 -23.56 -12.51
N LYS A 873 8.18 -24.42 -12.45
CA LYS A 873 9.30 -24.37 -13.38
C LYS A 873 8.91 -24.47 -14.86
N ASP A 874 7.83 -25.18 -15.17
CA ASP A 874 7.42 -25.49 -16.54
C ASP A 874 6.39 -24.49 -17.08
N LYS A 875 5.66 -23.80 -16.20
CA LYS A 875 4.58 -22.85 -16.56
C LYS A 875 5.01 -21.37 -16.56
N ARG A 876 6.30 -21.09 -16.38
CA ARG A 876 6.84 -19.71 -16.23
C ARG A 876 6.48 -18.76 -17.35
N THR A 877 6.33 -19.24 -18.57
CA THR A 877 6.03 -18.41 -19.75
C THR A 877 4.55 -18.12 -19.93
N ILE A 878 3.66 -18.76 -19.16
CA ILE A 878 2.21 -18.54 -19.25
C ILE A 878 1.86 -17.20 -18.63
N PHE A 879 1.07 -16.39 -19.34
CA PHE A 879 0.66 -15.07 -18.87
C PHE A 879 -0.02 -15.12 -17.50
N ARG A 880 0.48 -14.25 -16.63
CA ARG A 880 -0.13 -13.89 -15.34
C ARG A 880 -0.14 -12.37 -15.21
N PRO A 881 -1.19 -11.78 -14.63
CA PRO A 881 -1.24 -10.37 -14.26
C PRO A 881 0.00 -9.95 -13.48
N PHE A 882 0.38 -8.69 -13.61
CA PHE A 882 1.55 -8.12 -12.97
C PHE A 882 1.33 -6.63 -12.67
N ILE A 883 2.22 -6.07 -11.86
CA ILE A 883 2.24 -4.65 -11.50
C ILE A 883 3.60 -4.08 -11.91
N VAL A 884 3.59 -3.01 -12.70
CA VAL A 884 4.80 -2.30 -13.13
C VAL A 884 4.70 -0.81 -12.78
N ALA A 885 5.68 -0.35 -12.02
CA ALA A 885 5.87 1.04 -11.62
C ALA A 885 6.97 1.66 -12.49
N TRP A 886 6.59 2.60 -13.35
CA TRP A 886 7.47 3.30 -14.28
C TRP A 886 8.18 4.49 -13.62
N SER A 887 9.06 5.16 -14.35
CA SER A 887 9.64 6.43 -13.89
C SER A 887 8.56 7.43 -13.44
N ASN A 888 8.92 8.30 -12.49
CA ASN A 888 8.06 9.25 -11.77
C ASN A 888 7.03 8.64 -10.82
N SER A 889 6.87 7.32 -10.78
CA SER A 889 5.92 6.68 -9.89
C SER A 889 6.41 6.55 -8.45
N GLU A 890 5.43 6.52 -7.53
CA GLU A 890 5.62 6.14 -6.13
C GLU A 890 4.66 4.99 -5.80
N THR A 891 5.15 3.91 -5.20
CA THR A 891 4.32 2.75 -4.86
C THR A 891 4.47 2.38 -3.39
N TYR A 892 3.34 2.21 -2.71
CA TYR A 892 3.23 1.97 -1.28
C TYR A 892 2.38 0.73 -1.02
N ILE A 893 2.95 -0.30 -0.40
CA ILE A 893 2.28 -1.60 -0.18
C ILE A 893 2.48 -2.02 1.28
N GLY A 894 1.39 -2.20 2.03
CA GLY A 894 1.43 -2.51 3.46
C GLY A 894 0.43 -3.59 3.87
N GLY A 895 0.85 -4.54 4.72
CA GLY A 895 -0.06 -5.45 5.42
C GLY A 895 -0.91 -6.34 4.49
N SER A 896 -0.46 -6.62 3.27
CA SER A 896 -1.28 -7.22 2.22
C SER A 896 -0.78 -8.59 1.77
N ILE A 897 -1.70 -9.38 1.21
CA ILE A 897 -1.41 -10.66 0.56
C ILE A 897 -1.33 -10.39 -0.94
N LEU A 898 -0.22 -10.73 -1.58
CA LEU A 898 -0.10 -10.70 -3.02
C LEU A 898 0.22 -12.11 -3.53
N ASP A 899 -0.58 -12.62 -4.45
CA ASP A 899 -0.53 -14.02 -4.89
C ASP A 899 -0.48 -14.18 -6.41
N SER A 900 0.47 -15.01 -6.86
CA SER A 900 0.53 -15.58 -8.20
C SER A 900 0.66 -14.57 -9.33
N LEU A 901 1.36 -13.45 -9.09
CA LEU A 901 1.59 -12.42 -10.10
C LEU A 901 2.88 -12.67 -10.90
N GLY A 902 2.87 -12.23 -12.16
CA GLY A 902 4.03 -12.14 -13.00
C GLY A 902 4.46 -13.43 -13.69
N TYR A 903 5.15 -13.31 -14.81
CA TYR A 903 5.59 -14.43 -15.63
C TYR A 903 6.91 -14.08 -16.33
N ALA A 904 7.54 -15.05 -16.98
CA ALA A 904 8.84 -14.92 -17.63
C ALA A 904 8.77 -14.09 -18.93
N ALA A 905 8.46 -12.79 -18.78
CA ALA A 905 8.47 -11.79 -19.83
C ALA A 905 9.04 -10.46 -19.31
N PRO A 906 9.76 -9.68 -20.15
CA PRO A 906 10.37 -8.43 -19.73
C PRO A 906 9.38 -7.49 -19.03
N LYS A 907 9.79 -6.94 -17.88
CA LYS A 907 9.01 -5.97 -17.06
C LYS A 907 7.68 -6.52 -16.51
N SER A 908 7.42 -7.81 -16.68
CA SER A 908 6.18 -8.48 -16.30
C SER A 908 6.40 -9.56 -15.24
N PHE A 909 7.49 -9.46 -14.46
CA PHE A 909 7.96 -10.53 -13.57
C PHE A 909 7.15 -10.69 -12.28
N GLY A 910 6.26 -9.75 -11.96
CA GLY A 910 5.49 -9.75 -10.72
C GLY A 910 5.24 -8.33 -10.27
N LEU A 911 5.95 -7.91 -9.21
CA LEU A 911 6.06 -6.51 -8.80
C LEU A 911 7.36 -5.91 -9.33
N SER A 912 7.27 -5.00 -10.28
CA SER A 912 8.43 -4.44 -10.99
C SER A 912 8.53 -2.93 -10.87
N PHE A 913 9.66 -2.41 -10.38
CA PHE A 913 9.99 -0.99 -10.37
C PHE A 913 11.02 -0.72 -11.46
N SER A 914 10.64 -0.08 -12.55
CA SER A 914 11.52 0.07 -13.71
C SER A 914 11.58 1.51 -14.19
N ALA A 915 12.78 2.02 -14.45
CA ALA A 915 12.91 3.15 -15.34
C ALA A 915 12.32 2.80 -16.72
N GLY A 916 11.62 3.76 -17.29
CA GLY A 916 10.84 3.62 -18.52
C GLY A 916 9.48 4.32 -18.40
N PRO A 917 8.60 4.20 -19.40
CA PRO A 917 8.87 3.65 -20.74
C PRO A 917 9.97 4.44 -21.47
N LYS A 918 10.65 3.82 -22.46
CA LYS A 918 11.81 4.40 -23.17
C LYS A 918 11.56 5.81 -23.74
N TRP A 919 10.36 6.05 -24.28
CA TRP A 919 9.93 7.37 -24.74
C TRP A 919 10.08 8.44 -23.64
N ALA A 920 9.66 8.14 -22.40
CA ALA A 920 9.72 9.11 -21.30
C ALA A 920 11.17 9.49 -21.00
N SER A 921 12.06 8.51 -20.91
CA SER A 921 13.49 8.75 -20.67
C SER A 921 14.20 9.51 -21.79
N GLU A 922 13.72 9.42 -23.03
CA GLU A 922 14.32 10.10 -24.19
C GLU A 922 13.76 11.52 -24.41
N THR A 923 12.56 11.82 -23.89
CA THR A 923 11.85 13.07 -24.18
C THR A 923 11.68 13.99 -22.98
N LYS A 924 11.80 13.48 -21.75
CA LYS A 924 11.64 14.28 -20.51
C LYS A 924 12.99 14.46 -19.81
N GLU A 925 13.40 15.72 -19.63
CA GLU A 925 14.67 16.07 -18.96
C GLU A 925 14.70 15.70 -17.47
N ASP A 926 13.57 15.84 -16.74
CA ASP A 926 13.49 15.63 -15.28
C ASP A 926 12.83 14.30 -14.88
N THR A 927 13.16 13.21 -15.57
CA THR A 927 12.60 11.89 -15.26
C THR A 927 13.19 11.33 -13.96
N ARG A 928 12.39 11.22 -12.90
CA ARG A 928 12.80 10.56 -11.65
C ARG A 928 12.69 9.05 -11.77
N ARG A 929 13.68 8.35 -11.20
CA ARG A 929 13.62 6.88 -11.06
C ARG A 929 12.47 6.48 -10.13
N PRO A 930 11.81 5.33 -10.37
CA PRO A 930 10.71 4.88 -9.50
C PRO A 930 11.21 4.60 -8.08
N THR A 931 10.33 4.85 -7.10
CA THR A 931 10.62 4.67 -5.67
C THR A 931 9.38 4.14 -4.92
N GLY A 932 9.55 3.69 -3.67
CA GLY A 932 8.43 3.12 -2.91
C GLY A 932 8.77 2.48 -1.57
N ILE A 933 7.73 2.08 -0.84
CA ILE A 933 7.80 1.39 0.46
C ILE A 933 6.90 0.15 0.39
N VAL A 934 7.47 -1.03 0.65
CA VAL A 934 6.80 -2.33 0.61
C VAL A 934 7.07 -3.03 1.94
N VAL A 935 6.07 -3.10 2.81
CA VAL A 935 6.23 -3.53 4.19
C VAL A 935 5.17 -4.49 4.70
N ASP A 936 5.61 -5.48 5.48
CA ASP A 936 4.74 -6.46 6.16
C ASP A 936 3.74 -7.17 5.23
N ASN A 937 4.18 -7.54 4.01
CA ASN A 937 3.34 -8.25 3.04
C ASN A 937 3.72 -9.72 2.92
N TYR A 938 2.79 -10.51 2.38
CA TYR A 938 3.03 -11.88 1.95
C TYR A 938 3.05 -11.96 0.42
N PHE A 939 4.15 -12.45 -0.16
CA PHE A 939 4.34 -12.65 -1.59
C PHE A 939 4.46 -14.14 -1.90
N HIS A 940 3.46 -14.67 -2.59
CA HIS A 940 3.39 -16.10 -2.90
C HIS A 940 3.34 -16.40 -4.38
N ASN A 941 4.17 -17.35 -4.81
CA ASN A 941 4.16 -17.91 -6.17
C ASN A 941 4.36 -16.88 -7.30
N PHE A 942 5.11 -15.81 -7.03
CA PHE A 942 5.50 -14.84 -8.05
C PHE A 942 6.53 -15.46 -9.00
N GLU A 943 6.62 -14.95 -10.23
CA GLU A 943 7.81 -15.27 -11.04
C GLU A 943 9.05 -14.71 -10.34
N TYR A 944 9.11 -13.38 -10.14
CA TYR A 944 10.01 -12.69 -9.20
C TYR A 944 9.15 -11.95 -8.17
N GLY A 945 9.31 -12.24 -6.88
CA GLY A 945 8.55 -11.54 -5.83
C GLY A 945 8.77 -10.03 -5.85
N PHE A 946 10.00 -9.58 -6.11
CA PHE A 946 10.35 -8.20 -6.36
C PHE A 946 11.39 -8.09 -7.48
N TYR A 947 11.22 -7.14 -8.38
CA TYR A 947 12.20 -6.78 -9.41
C TYR A 947 12.40 -5.26 -9.49
N SER A 948 13.63 -4.83 -9.74
CA SER A 948 13.90 -3.44 -10.08
C SER A 948 14.85 -3.26 -11.27
N TYR A 949 14.74 -2.12 -11.94
CA TYR A 949 15.63 -1.67 -12.99
C TYR A 949 15.76 -0.16 -12.86
N GLU A 950 16.96 0.33 -12.59
CA GLU A 950 17.22 1.76 -12.38
C GLU A 950 16.20 2.41 -11.42
N ALA A 951 16.01 1.79 -10.26
CA ALA A 951 15.15 2.29 -9.20
C ALA A 951 15.98 2.80 -8.02
N ASP A 952 15.48 3.82 -7.34
CA ASP A 952 16.19 4.50 -6.26
C ASP A 952 15.32 4.52 -4.97
N ASP A 953 15.97 4.41 -3.81
CA ASP A 953 15.38 4.71 -2.50
C ASP A 953 14.18 3.81 -2.07
N ILE A 954 14.12 2.57 -2.55
CA ILE A 954 13.04 1.63 -2.19
C ILE A 954 13.33 0.95 -0.85
N SER A 955 12.29 0.86 0.00
CA SER A 955 12.33 0.10 1.25
C SER A 955 11.46 -1.16 1.18
N LEU A 956 12.07 -2.34 1.30
CA LEU A 956 11.43 -3.64 1.45
C LEU A 956 11.65 -4.12 2.89
N VAL A 957 10.64 -3.99 3.76
CA VAL A 957 10.81 -4.27 5.20
C VAL A 957 9.77 -5.26 5.74
N GLY A 958 10.22 -6.36 6.35
CA GLY A 958 9.31 -7.26 7.08
C GLY A 958 8.39 -8.13 6.21
N ASN A 959 8.69 -8.29 4.92
CA ASN A 959 7.85 -9.10 4.01
C ASN A 959 8.23 -10.58 4.07
N GLU A 960 7.26 -11.45 3.82
CA GLU A 960 7.45 -12.89 3.60
C GLU A 960 7.36 -13.19 2.10
N TYR A 961 8.32 -13.95 1.58
CA TYR A 961 8.39 -14.41 0.20
C TYR A 961 8.44 -15.93 0.19
N ASP A 962 7.33 -16.55 -0.21
CA ASP A 962 7.07 -17.98 -0.11
C ASP A 962 6.82 -18.60 -1.49
N ASP A 963 7.40 -19.78 -1.76
CA ASP A 963 7.21 -20.58 -2.98
C ASP A 963 7.31 -19.78 -4.30
N ASN A 964 8.14 -18.73 -4.34
CA ASN A 964 8.37 -17.93 -5.54
C ASN A 964 9.17 -18.73 -6.59
N VAL A 965 8.85 -18.54 -7.86
CA VAL A 965 9.25 -19.46 -8.93
C VAL A 965 10.74 -19.35 -9.25
N LEU A 966 11.23 -18.17 -9.69
CA LEU A 966 12.65 -18.00 -10.00
C LEU A 966 13.42 -17.38 -8.83
N TYR A 967 12.94 -16.25 -8.32
CA TYR A 967 13.57 -15.48 -7.25
C TYR A 967 12.51 -14.92 -6.30
N ALA A 968 12.82 -14.83 -5.01
CA ALA A 968 12.00 -14.06 -4.09
C ALA A 968 12.26 -12.55 -4.27
N ILE A 969 13.49 -12.08 -4.08
CA ILE A 969 13.86 -10.66 -4.23
C ILE A 969 15.02 -10.54 -5.23
N ASP A 970 14.80 -9.89 -6.38
CA ASP A 970 15.78 -9.69 -7.46
C ASP A 970 15.88 -8.22 -7.95
N PRO A 971 16.37 -7.27 -7.13
CA PRO A 971 16.77 -5.97 -7.61
C PRO A 971 17.85 -6.08 -8.68
N HIS A 972 17.69 -5.31 -9.76
CA HIS A 972 18.56 -5.41 -10.92
C HIS A 972 18.98 -4.03 -11.46
N ASP A 973 20.03 -4.03 -12.29
CA ASP A 973 20.38 -3.00 -13.28
C ASP A 973 20.45 -1.57 -12.72
N ARG A 974 21.58 -1.20 -12.11
CA ARG A 974 21.91 0.19 -11.72
C ARG A 974 20.92 0.81 -10.73
N SER A 975 20.15 -0.01 -10.03
CA SER A 975 19.32 0.41 -8.89
C SER A 975 20.22 0.74 -7.70
N ARG A 976 19.81 1.63 -6.80
CA ARG A 976 20.68 2.05 -5.69
C ARG A 976 19.90 2.55 -4.47
N ARG A 977 20.58 2.53 -3.32
CA ARG A 977 20.01 2.93 -2.03
C ARG A 977 18.73 2.13 -1.71
N LEU A 978 18.79 0.82 -1.93
CA LEU A 978 17.70 -0.08 -1.60
C LEU A 978 17.88 -0.57 -0.16
N LEU A 979 16.83 -0.48 0.65
CA LEU A 979 16.77 -1.11 1.96
C LEU A 979 16.00 -2.44 1.82
N ILE A 980 16.68 -3.56 2.05
CA ILE A 980 16.08 -4.89 2.07
C ILE A 980 16.28 -5.43 3.49
N ALA A 981 15.28 -5.30 4.35
CA ALA A 981 15.44 -5.57 5.76
C ALA A 981 14.33 -6.40 6.39
N LEU A 982 14.68 -7.24 7.36
CA LEU A 982 13.73 -8.04 8.16
C LEU A 982 12.80 -8.93 7.32
N ASN A 983 13.11 -9.16 6.04
CA ASN A 983 12.31 -10.00 5.17
C ASN A 983 12.63 -11.47 5.41
N THR A 984 11.66 -12.34 5.17
CA THR A 984 11.84 -13.79 5.16
C THR A 984 11.66 -14.30 3.74
N ALA A 985 12.68 -14.95 3.19
CA ALA A 985 12.65 -15.52 1.83
C ALA A 985 12.92 -17.03 1.89
N HIS A 986 11.92 -17.83 1.57
CA HIS A 986 12.02 -19.28 1.67
C HIS A 986 11.35 -20.04 0.54
N ASP A 987 11.75 -21.30 0.41
CA ASP A 987 11.18 -22.25 -0.54
C ASP A 987 11.17 -21.79 -2.02
N THR A 988 12.07 -20.86 -2.39
CA THR A 988 12.21 -20.43 -3.79
C THR A 988 12.53 -21.62 -4.69
N ILE A 989 11.69 -21.85 -5.70
CA ILE A 989 11.61 -23.13 -6.44
C ILE A 989 12.88 -23.39 -7.27
N ILE A 990 13.40 -22.39 -7.99
CA ILE A 990 14.47 -22.60 -8.97
C ILE A 990 15.82 -22.01 -8.53
N LYS A 991 15.87 -20.79 -7.98
CA LYS A 991 17.15 -20.15 -7.62
C LYS A 991 17.13 -19.56 -6.21
N HIS A 992 17.50 -18.29 -6.09
CA HIS A 992 17.96 -17.66 -4.85
C HIS A 992 16.81 -17.03 -4.08
N GLY A 993 16.94 -16.96 -2.76
CA GLY A 993 16.04 -16.15 -1.94
C GLY A 993 16.22 -14.66 -2.28
N ILE A 994 17.35 -14.09 -1.87
CA ILE A 994 17.66 -12.67 -2.12
C ILE A 994 18.88 -12.56 -3.03
N ILE A 995 18.73 -11.92 -4.18
CA ILE A 995 19.82 -11.64 -5.11
C ILE A 995 19.78 -10.15 -5.50
N ILE A 996 20.94 -9.50 -5.56
CA ILE A 996 21.08 -8.23 -6.25
C ILE A 996 22.06 -8.39 -7.41
N SER A 997 21.74 -7.82 -8.57
CA SER A 997 22.51 -8.09 -9.78
C SER A 997 22.67 -6.88 -10.70
N ARG A 998 23.86 -6.75 -11.27
CA ARG A 998 24.25 -5.70 -12.24
C ARG A 998 24.19 -4.29 -11.66
N ASN A 999 25.26 -3.90 -10.97
CA ASN A 999 25.45 -2.56 -10.40
C ASN A 999 24.32 -2.13 -9.45
N VAL A 1000 23.86 -3.04 -8.58
CA VAL A 1000 22.98 -2.64 -7.50
C VAL A 1000 23.83 -2.14 -6.34
N ASP A 1001 23.86 -0.83 -6.21
CA ASP A 1001 24.91 -0.15 -5.45
C ASP A 1001 24.38 0.55 -4.20
N ASP A 1002 25.28 0.83 -3.25
CA ASP A 1002 25.01 1.68 -2.08
C ASP A 1002 23.77 1.24 -1.28
N SER A 1003 23.54 -0.08 -1.15
CA SER A 1003 22.29 -0.66 -0.64
C SER A 1003 22.49 -1.56 0.58
N TRP A 1004 21.45 -1.74 1.40
CA TRP A 1004 21.50 -2.44 2.68
C TRP A 1004 20.67 -3.72 2.68
N LYS A 1005 21.26 -4.81 3.17
CA LYS A 1005 20.58 -6.09 3.48
C LYS A 1005 20.68 -6.31 4.98
N VAL A 1006 19.61 -6.07 5.73
CA VAL A 1006 19.67 -5.99 7.19
C VAL A 1006 18.68 -6.94 7.87
N GLY A 1007 19.16 -7.88 8.68
CA GLY A 1007 18.28 -8.70 9.52
C GLY A 1007 17.37 -9.66 8.74
N ASN A 1008 17.63 -9.97 7.47
CA ASN A 1008 16.77 -10.88 6.70
C ASN A 1008 16.98 -12.33 7.13
N VAL A 1009 15.95 -13.16 6.95
CA VAL A 1009 15.97 -14.60 7.20
C VAL A 1009 15.78 -15.34 5.86
N ALA A 1010 16.69 -16.23 5.48
CA ALA A 1010 16.60 -16.97 4.21
C ALA A 1010 16.86 -18.47 4.37
N PHE A 1011 15.89 -19.32 4.03
CA PHE A 1011 16.02 -20.77 4.21
C PHE A 1011 15.32 -21.59 3.13
N HIS A 1012 15.70 -22.86 2.98
CA HIS A 1012 15.12 -23.83 2.02
C HIS A 1012 15.12 -23.43 0.54
N ASN A 1013 15.78 -22.34 0.16
CA ASN A 1013 15.87 -21.92 -1.23
C ASN A 1013 16.71 -22.90 -2.07
N ASN A 1014 16.34 -23.09 -3.35
CA ASN A 1014 17.05 -24.00 -4.26
C ASN A 1014 18.47 -23.51 -4.63
N GLY A 1015 18.71 -22.20 -4.54
CA GLY A 1015 20.00 -21.54 -4.70
C GLY A 1015 20.62 -21.13 -3.36
N SER A 1016 21.46 -20.09 -3.37
CA SER A 1016 21.94 -19.43 -2.14
C SER A 1016 20.85 -18.64 -1.42
N GLY A 1017 21.02 -18.44 -0.11
CA GLY A 1017 20.14 -17.58 0.69
C GLY A 1017 20.26 -16.11 0.25
N LEU A 1018 21.49 -15.57 0.23
CA LEU A 1018 21.81 -14.23 -0.26
C LEU A 1018 22.89 -14.26 -1.35
N MET A 1019 22.76 -13.40 -2.37
CA MET A 1019 23.73 -13.28 -3.46
C MET A 1019 23.91 -11.84 -3.95
N LEU A 1020 25.16 -11.45 -4.18
CA LEU A 1020 25.54 -10.23 -4.90
C LEU A 1020 26.24 -10.64 -6.20
N ASP A 1021 25.72 -10.16 -7.32
CA ASP A 1021 26.17 -10.51 -8.66
C ASP A 1021 26.51 -9.28 -9.52
N ARG A 1022 27.41 -9.48 -10.48
CA ARG A 1022 27.73 -8.52 -11.58
C ARG A 1022 27.99 -7.09 -11.11
N SER A 1023 29.14 -6.85 -10.47
CA SER A 1023 29.64 -5.51 -10.14
C SER A 1023 28.71 -4.69 -9.26
N SER A 1024 28.00 -5.35 -8.33
CA SER A 1024 27.20 -4.67 -7.30
C SER A 1024 28.09 -4.28 -6.12
N VAL A 1025 28.26 -2.98 -5.86
CA VAL A 1025 29.29 -2.43 -4.96
C VAL A 1025 28.73 -1.48 -3.90
N GLY A 1026 29.48 -1.19 -2.84
CA GLY A 1026 29.04 -0.24 -1.81
C GLY A 1026 27.93 -0.79 -0.91
N ASN A 1027 27.79 -2.12 -0.83
CA ASN A 1027 26.69 -2.75 -0.10
C ASN A 1027 27.06 -3.15 1.33
N LEU A 1028 26.12 -2.98 2.26
CA LEU A 1028 26.17 -3.53 3.62
C LEU A 1028 25.23 -4.75 3.75
N ILE A 1029 25.76 -5.85 4.27
CA ILE A 1029 25.05 -7.08 4.61
C ILE A 1029 25.22 -7.29 6.12
N TYR A 1030 24.19 -6.97 6.90
CA TYR A 1030 24.26 -6.86 8.36
C TYR A 1030 23.22 -7.70 9.08
N GLY A 1031 23.61 -8.53 10.06
CA GLY A 1031 22.65 -9.18 10.96
C GLY A 1031 21.73 -10.22 10.31
N ASN A 1032 22.04 -10.70 9.10
CA ASN A 1032 21.17 -11.64 8.37
C ASN A 1032 21.37 -13.07 8.87
N THR A 1033 20.31 -13.88 8.78
CA THR A 1033 20.32 -15.31 9.09
C THR A 1033 20.00 -16.11 7.83
N ALA A 1034 20.84 -17.08 7.47
CA ALA A 1034 20.53 -17.98 6.35
C ALA A 1034 20.95 -19.43 6.61
N PHE A 1035 20.01 -20.36 6.42
CA PHE A 1035 20.22 -21.77 6.73
C PHE A 1035 19.46 -22.74 5.83
N GLU A 1036 19.95 -23.98 5.72
CA GLU A 1036 19.33 -25.05 4.93
C GLU A 1036 19.01 -24.66 3.47
N ASN A 1037 19.70 -23.66 2.92
CA ASN A 1037 19.66 -23.38 1.49
C ASN A 1037 20.44 -24.47 0.76
N LYS A 1038 20.00 -24.89 -0.44
CA LYS A 1038 20.68 -25.98 -1.16
C LYS A 1038 22.10 -25.60 -1.62
N GLN A 1039 22.38 -24.31 -1.78
CA GLN A 1039 23.71 -23.80 -2.07
C GLN A 1039 24.35 -23.11 -0.85
N ASP A 1040 24.78 -21.85 -0.98
CA ASP A 1040 25.55 -21.15 0.05
C ASP A 1040 24.65 -20.27 0.93
N GLY A 1041 25.15 -19.86 2.10
CA GLY A 1041 24.51 -18.82 2.91
C GLY A 1041 24.54 -17.46 2.21
N LEU A 1042 25.75 -16.98 1.88
CA LEU A 1042 26.00 -15.72 1.18
C LEU A 1042 27.04 -15.90 0.06
N THR A 1043 26.80 -15.26 -1.09
CA THR A 1043 27.71 -15.32 -2.24
C THR A 1043 28.02 -13.93 -2.82
N PHE A 1044 29.29 -13.66 -3.12
CA PHE A 1044 29.76 -12.50 -3.87
C PHE A 1044 30.39 -12.96 -5.19
N PHE A 1045 29.72 -12.70 -6.30
CA PHE A 1045 30.17 -13.03 -7.65
C PHE A 1045 30.46 -11.75 -8.43
N GLU A 1046 31.74 -11.57 -8.78
CA GLU A 1046 32.23 -10.40 -9.51
C GLU A 1046 31.74 -9.06 -8.89
N SER A 1047 31.62 -8.98 -7.57
CA SER A 1047 30.99 -7.89 -6.83
C SER A 1047 31.90 -7.41 -5.69
N ALA A 1048 32.74 -6.43 -6.02
CA ALA A 1048 33.77 -5.87 -5.13
C ALA A 1048 33.20 -4.82 -4.15
N CYS A 1049 34.01 -4.39 -3.18
CA CYS A 1049 33.70 -3.29 -2.26
C CYS A 1049 32.40 -3.48 -1.45
N ASN A 1050 32.30 -4.60 -0.71
CA ASN A 1050 31.10 -4.93 0.05
C ASN A 1050 31.45 -5.38 1.48
N LEU A 1051 30.51 -5.18 2.40
CA LEU A 1051 30.66 -5.43 3.83
C LEU A 1051 29.67 -6.51 4.28
N ALA A 1052 30.15 -7.63 4.85
CA ALA A 1052 29.36 -8.68 5.47
C ALA A 1052 29.66 -8.79 6.97
N PHE A 1053 28.79 -8.22 7.79
CA PHE A 1053 28.99 -7.99 9.23
C PHE A 1053 27.91 -8.67 10.05
N ASN A 1054 28.28 -9.30 11.16
CA ASN A 1054 27.33 -9.81 12.16
C ASN A 1054 26.27 -10.79 11.61
N ASN A 1055 26.55 -11.57 10.56
CA ASN A 1055 25.57 -12.50 10.00
C ASN A 1055 25.68 -13.90 10.61
N ALA A 1056 24.59 -14.67 10.61
CA ALA A 1056 24.52 -16.06 11.03
C ALA A 1056 24.23 -16.99 9.84
N PHE A 1057 25.22 -17.75 9.38
CA PHE A 1057 25.08 -18.67 8.25
C PHE A 1057 25.40 -20.11 8.66
N PHE A 1058 24.38 -20.97 8.64
CA PHE A 1058 24.53 -22.33 9.16
C PHE A 1058 23.73 -23.39 8.40
N ASP A 1059 24.14 -24.65 8.49
CA ASP A 1059 23.44 -25.78 7.86
C ASP A 1059 23.19 -25.66 6.34
N ASN A 1060 23.94 -24.81 5.62
CA ASN A 1060 23.75 -24.67 4.17
C ASN A 1060 24.43 -25.82 3.40
N GLY A 1061 23.84 -26.16 2.24
CA GLY A 1061 24.24 -27.29 1.41
C GLY A 1061 25.63 -27.16 0.77
N ARG A 1062 26.21 -25.95 0.77
CA ARG A 1062 27.58 -25.65 0.32
C ARG A 1062 28.34 -24.86 1.39
N SER A 1063 28.76 -23.62 1.09
CA SER A 1063 29.62 -22.82 1.95
C SER A 1063 28.81 -21.80 2.74
N GLY A 1064 29.34 -21.33 3.87
CA GLY A 1064 28.72 -20.23 4.61
C GLY A 1064 28.77 -18.94 3.80
N ILE A 1065 29.97 -18.49 3.45
CA ILE A 1065 30.24 -17.32 2.62
C ILE A 1065 31.18 -17.70 1.48
N ARG A 1066 30.83 -17.30 0.25
CA ARG A 1066 31.64 -17.55 -0.95
C ARG A 1066 31.97 -16.27 -1.70
N VAL A 1067 33.24 -16.06 -2.02
CA VAL A 1067 33.77 -14.88 -2.72
C VAL A 1067 34.45 -15.33 -4.01
N ARG A 1068 33.87 -14.98 -5.15
CA ARG A 1068 34.42 -15.28 -6.48
C ARG A 1068 34.71 -14.00 -7.25
N ASN A 1069 35.93 -13.89 -7.78
CA ASN A 1069 36.34 -12.79 -8.66
C ASN A 1069 35.97 -11.40 -8.10
N SER A 1070 36.00 -11.25 -6.77
CA SER A 1070 35.59 -10.04 -6.04
C SER A 1070 36.71 -9.61 -5.09
N TRP A 1071 37.00 -8.31 -5.05
CA TRP A 1071 38.04 -7.73 -4.20
C TRP A 1071 37.45 -6.70 -3.24
N ASP A 1072 38.22 -6.27 -2.23
CA ASP A 1072 37.77 -5.32 -1.20
C ASP A 1072 36.50 -5.80 -0.47
N VAL A 1073 36.40 -7.09 -0.16
CA VAL A 1073 35.29 -7.66 0.61
C VAL A 1073 35.70 -7.78 2.08
N ALA A 1074 34.90 -7.21 2.99
CA ALA A 1074 35.11 -7.32 4.43
C ALA A 1074 34.09 -8.28 5.05
N ILE A 1075 34.56 -9.32 5.75
CA ILE A 1075 33.75 -10.39 6.35
C ILE A 1075 34.03 -10.42 7.86
N HIS A 1076 33.25 -9.66 8.63
CA HIS A 1076 33.54 -9.37 10.04
C HIS A 1076 32.45 -9.89 10.99
N ASP A 1077 32.85 -10.42 12.15
CA ASP A 1077 31.96 -10.81 13.25
C ASP A 1077 30.81 -11.78 12.89
N ASN A 1078 30.95 -12.55 11.80
CA ASN A 1078 29.93 -13.50 11.39
C ASN A 1078 30.02 -14.79 12.20
N ARG A 1079 28.88 -15.41 12.48
CA ARG A 1079 28.76 -16.77 13.01
C ARG A 1079 28.48 -17.74 11.86
N ILE A 1080 29.46 -18.59 11.54
CA ILE A 1080 29.39 -19.49 10.39
C ILE A 1080 29.57 -20.93 10.86
N THR A 1081 28.48 -21.70 10.87
CA THR A 1081 28.42 -22.98 11.59
C THR A 1081 27.87 -24.13 10.75
N ASN A 1082 28.50 -25.30 10.78
CA ASN A 1082 27.93 -26.54 10.23
C ASN A 1082 27.49 -26.48 8.74
N ASN A 1083 28.17 -25.69 7.91
CA ASN A 1083 27.97 -25.71 6.46
C ASN A 1083 28.75 -26.87 5.84
N LYS A 1084 28.20 -27.50 4.78
CA LYS A 1084 28.72 -28.74 4.20
C LYS A 1084 30.15 -28.60 3.65
N LEU A 1085 30.49 -27.45 3.08
CA LEU A 1085 31.81 -27.15 2.52
C LEU A 1085 32.63 -26.25 3.46
N GLU A 1086 33.10 -25.09 3.02
CA GLU A 1086 33.88 -24.19 3.87
C GLU A 1086 33.02 -23.12 4.55
N ALA A 1087 33.48 -22.60 5.68
CA ALA A 1087 32.86 -21.45 6.31
C ALA A 1087 33.03 -20.21 5.41
N ILE A 1088 34.27 -19.94 4.97
CA ILE A 1088 34.59 -18.85 4.05
C ILE A 1088 35.43 -19.42 2.88
N GLY A 1089 34.91 -19.30 1.66
CA GLY A 1089 35.56 -19.78 0.44
C GLY A 1089 35.89 -18.65 -0.53
N GLY A 1090 37.17 -18.42 -0.82
CA GLY A 1090 37.60 -17.41 -1.78
C GLY A 1090 38.28 -18.01 -3.01
N TYR A 1091 37.88 -17.62 -4.22
CA TYR A 1091 38.52 -18.16 -5.42
C TYR A 1091 38.38 -17.27 -6.65
N ILE A 1092 39.28 -17.47 -7.62
CA ILE A 1092 39.10 -16.93 -8.97
C ILE A 1092 38.60 -18.01 -9.93
N SER A 1093 37.89 -17.59 -10.96
CA SER A 1093 37.35 -18.48 -12.00
C SER A 1093 37.32 -17.80 -13.35
N ASN A 1094 37.58 -18.58 -14.40
CA ASN A 1094 37.34 -18.13 -15.77
C ASN A 1094 35.86 -18.30 -16.12
N VAL A 1095 35.09 -17.20 -16.05
CA VAL A 1095 33.64 -17.27 -16.32
C VAL A 1095 33.30 -17.46 -17.80
N THR A 1096 34.27 -17.41 -18.72
CA THR A 1096 34.03 -17.69 -20.15
C THR A 1096 33.91 -19.19 -20.44
N LEU A 1097 34.40 -20.04 -19.54
CA LEU A 1097 34.35 -21.49 -19.67
C LEU A 1097 33.10 -22.11 -19.04
N VAL A 1098 32.36 -21.34 -18.23
CA VAL A 1098 31.17 -21.79 -17.52
C VAL A 1098 30.04 -22.05 -18.52
N GLN A 1099 29.75 -23.33 -18.78
CA GLN A 1099 28.65 -23.75 -19.65
C GLN A 1099 27.32 -23.63 -18.90
N THR A 1100 26.64 -22.49 -19.04
CA THR A 1100 25.25 -22.31 -18.56
C THR A 1100 24.36 -21.88 -19.73
N ASP A 1101 23.04 -22.08 -19.60
CA ASP A 1101 22.03 -21.74 -20.62
C ASP A 1101 22.02 -20.25 -21.02
N HIS A 1102 22.69 -19.39 -20.25
CA HIS A 1102 22.92 -17.98 -20.56
C HIS A 1102 24.41 -17.66 -20.50
N LYS A 1103 25.08 -17.66 -21.66
CA LYS A 1103 26.46 -17.16 -21.75
C LYS A 1103 26.50 -15.72 -21.24
N ARG A 1104 27.41 -15.43 -20.31
CA ARG A 1104 27.65 -14.07 -19.80
C ARG A 1104 28.02 -13.17 -20.97
N ASP A 1105 27.29 -12.07 -21.14
CA ASP A 1105 27.68 -11.02 -22.08
C ASP A 1105 28.80 -10.19 -21.44
N LEU A 1106 30.02 -10.37 -21.91
CA LEU A 1106 31.21 -9.70 -21.34
C LEU A 1106 31.29 -8.22 -21.70
N ALA A 1107 30.52 -7.75 -22.70
CA ALA A 1107 30.44 -6.33 -23.02
C ALA A 1107 29.57 -5.58 -22.00
N ILE A 1108 28.48 -6.21 -21.55
CA ILE A 1108 27.57 -5.64 -20.55
C ILE A 1108 28.07 -5.93 -19.13
N ASP A 1109 28.50 -7.16 -18.88
CA ASP A 1109 28.91 -7.66 -17.57
C ASP A 1109 30.39 -8.09 -17.60
N PRO A 1110 31.35 -7.15 -17.67
CA PRO A 1110 32.76 -7.51 -17.61
C PRO A 1110 33.10 -8.17 -16.28
N TYR A 1111 34.24 -8.85 -16.22
CA TYR A 1111 34.76 -9.40 -14.98
C TYR A 1111 36.28 -9.32 -14.94
N VAL A 1112 36.83 -9.34 -13.74
CA VAL A 1112 38.27 -9.46 -13.50
C VAL A 1112 38.50 -10.71 -12.63
N PRO A 1113 39.32 -11.69 -13.06
CA PRO A 1113 39.64 -12.87 -12.26
C PRO A 1113 40.60 -12.53 -11.12
N LEU A 1114 40.09 -11.80 -10.13
CA LEU A 1114 40.82 -11.25 -9.01
C LEU A 1114 40.01 -11.46 -7.74
N THR A 1115 40.64 -11.91 -6.65
CA THR A 1115 39.93 -12.02 -5.37
C THR A 1115 40.78 -11.59 -4.19
N THR A 1116 40.23 -10.70 -3.36
CA THR A 1116 40.77 -10.33 -2.05
C THR A 1116 39.64 -10.17 -1.03
N PHE A 1117 39.89 -10.54 0.22
CA PHE A 1117 38.95 -10.30 1.30
C PHE A 1117 39.65 -10.25 2.66
N ALA A 1118 39.01 -9.59 3.62
CA ALA A 1118 39.39 -9.63 5.03
C ALA A 1118 38.38 -10.50 5.80
N ALA A 1119 38.87 -11.43 6.61
CA ALA A 1119 38.07 -12.18 7.56
C ALA A 1119 38.51 -11.82 8.98
N VAL A 1120 37.65 -11.14 9.73
CA VAL A 1120 37.98 -10.57 11.05
C VAL A 1120 36.92 -10.98 12.08
N ASP A 1121 37.36 -11.41 13.27
CA ASP A 1121 36.49 -11.68 14.44
C ASP A 1121 35.30 -12.65 14.20
N ASN A 1122 35.37 -13.48 13.17
CA ASN A 1122 34.31 -14.45 12.87
C ASN A 1122 34.37 -15.64 13.84
N VAL A 1123 33.20 -16.19 14.17
CA VAL A 1123 33.06 -17.45 14.89
C VAL A 1123 32.79 -18.56 13.89
N ILE A 1124 33.74 -19.48 13.73
CA ILE A 1124 33.73 -20.55 12.74
C ILE A 1124 33.69 -21.90 13.47
N SER A 1125 32.66 -22.71 13.19
CA SER A 1125 32.46 -23.98 13.89
C SER A 1125 31.88 -25.08 13.01
N ALA A 1126 32.34 -26.33 13.19
CA ALA A 1126 31.76 -27.52 12.58
C ALA A 1126 31.59 -27.54 11.04
N ASN A 1127 32.23 -26.63 10.29
CA ASN A 1127 32.13 -26.63 8.82
C ASN A 1127 33.05 -27.72 8.22
N GLY A 1128 32.83 -28.11 6.98
CA GLY A 1128 33.74 -29.01 6.23
C GLY A 1128 35.17 -28.47 6.07
N ASN A 1129 35.38 -27.15 6.03
CA ASN A 1129 36.65 -26.44 6.26
C ASN A 1129 36.38 -25.06 6.90
N GLY A 1130 37.36 -24.47 7.57
CA GLY A 1130 37.28 -23.11 8.08
C GLY A 1130 37.33 -22.10 6.94
N ILE A 1131 38.54 -21.72 6.53
CA ILE A 1131 38.77 -20.79 5.42
C ILE A 1131 39.53 -21.52 4.31
N LYS A 1132 39.00 -21.49 3.09
CA LYS A 1132 39.62 -22.14 1.93
C LYS A 1132 39.79 -21.14 0.80
N VAL A 1133 40.99 -21.10 0.21
CA VAL A 1133 41.29 -20.18 -0.89
C VAL A 1133 41.94 -20.85 -2.08
N ALA A 1134 41.61 -20.39 -3.29
CA ALA A 1134 42.18 -20.88 -4.55
C ALA A 1134 42.44 -19.75 -5.55
N GLY A 1135 43.70 -19.44 -5.84
CA GLY A 1135 44.09 -18.36 -6.76
C GLY A 1135 43.72 -16.96 -6.27
N VAL A 1136 43.57 -16.76 -4.96
CA VAL A 1136 43.33 -15.44 -4.39
C VAL A 1136 44.60 -14.60 -4.41
N SER A 1137 44.47 -13.29 -4.62
CA SER A 1137 45.61 -12.37 -4.61
C SER A 1137 46.08 -12.04 -3.20
N GLY A 1138 45.15 -12.02 -2.24
CA GLY A 1138 45.50 -12.00 -0.84
C GLY A 1138 44.30 -11.94 0.10
N ILE A 1139 44.55 -12.33 1.35
CA ILE A 1139 43.55 -12.33 2.42
C ILE A 1139 44.16 -11.76 3.70
N THR A 1140 43.36 -11.02 4.47
CA THR A 1140 43.70 -10.58 5.83
C THR A 1140 42.91 -11.41 6.83
N LEU A 1141 43.58 -11.93 7.86
CA LEU A 1141 42.97 -12.72 8.93
C LEU A 1141 43.32 -12.09 10.29
N ALA A 1142 42.30 -11.78 11.09
CA ALA A 1142 42.46 -11.24 12.44
C ALA A 1142 41.36 -11.75 13.36
N GLY A 1143 41.66 -12.07 14.62
CA GLY A 1143 40.66 -12.36 15.66
C GLY A 1143 39.68 -13.54 15.46
N ASN A 1144 39.72 -14.25 14.32
CA ASN A 1144 38.77 -15.34 14.04
C ASN A 1144 38.89 -16.49 15.06
N GLN A 1145 37.74 -16.92 15.57
CA GLN A 1145 37.62 -17.99 16.55
C GLN A 1145 37.18 -19.28 15.87
N PHE A 1146 38.03 -20.30 15.91
CA PHE A 1146 37.71 -21.63 15.40
C PHE A 1146 37.29 -22.55 16.56
N VAL A 1147 35.99 -22.78 16.72
CA VAL A 1147 35.40 -23.52 17.84
C VAL A 1147 34.93 -24.88 17.34
N ASN A 1148 35.48 -25.99 17.85
CA ASN A 1148 35.09 -27.35 17.43
C ASN A 1148 35.01 -27.53 15.90
N GLN A 1149 35.94 -26.88 15.18
CA GLN A 1149 35.96 -26.90 13.72
C GLN A 1149 36.42 -28.28 13.22
N GLN A 1150 35.56 -28.98 12.49
CA GLN A 1150 35.79 -30.38 12.07
C GLN A 1150 36.82 -30.49 10.94
N GLY A 1151 36.66 -29.64 9.92
CA GLY A 1151 37.59 -29.54 8.81
C GLY A 1151 38.91 -28.82 9.15
N ARG A 1152 39.76 -28.64 8.14
CA ARG A 1152 41.00 -27.84 8.29
C ARG A 1152 40.65 -26.39 8.62
N LEU A 1153 41.51 -25.68 9.36
CA LEU A 1153 41.31 -24.26 9.65
C LEU A 1153 41.61 -23.43 8.40
N LEU A 1154 42.73 -23.72 7.73
CA LEU A 1154 43.09 -23.18 6.42
C LEU A 1154 43.24 -24.29 5.37
N GLY A 1155 42.62 -24.07 4.21
CA GLY A 1155 42.62 -24.97 3.06
C GLY A 1155 43.00 -24.29 1.73
N GLY A 1156 43.29 -25.10 0.72
CA GLY A 1156 43.71 -24.62 -0.60
C GLY A 1156 45.11 -23.99 -0.56
N ASP A 1157 45.30 -22.85 -1.24
CA ASP A 1157 46.61 -22.19 -1.35
C ASP A 1157 47.12 -21.62 -0.02
N ALA A 1158 46.24 -21.36 0.95
CA ALA A 1158 46.63 -20.90 2.29
C ALA A 1158 47.06 -22.04 3.23
N ARG A 1159 46.92 -23.31 2.80
CA ARG A 1159 47.19 -24.49 3.64
C ARG A 1159 48.57 -24.47 4.31
N PRO A 1160 49.67 -24.11 3.63
CA PRO A 1160 51.01 -24.15 4.25
C PRO A 1160 51.18 -23.23 5.47
N PHE A 1161 50.33 -22.21 5.63
CA PHE A 1161 50.48 -21.20 6.67
C PHE A 1161 49.68 -21.48 7.94
N GLU A 1162 48.84 -22.52 7.99
CA GLU A 1162 47.92 -22.79 9.12
C GLU A 1162 48.61 -22.80 10.49
N GLY A 1163 49.68 -23.58 10.66
CA GLY A 1163 50.38 -23.68 11.94
C GLY A 1163 51.13 -22.41 12.34
N HIS A 1164 51.44 -21.53 11.39
CA HIS A 1164 52.06 -20.24 11.66
C HIS A 1164 51.02 -19.17 12.01
N MET A 1165 49.89 -19.17 11.29
CA MET A 1165 48.74 -18.33 11.61
C MET A 1165 48.28 -18.59 13.06
N LEU A 1166 48.18 -19.85 13.49
CA LEU A 1166 47.83 -20.19 14.88
C LEU A 1166 48.80 -19.65 15.94
N ARG A 1167 50.10 -19.54 15.61
CA ARG A 1167 51.10 -18.98 16.53
C ARG A 1167 51.05 -17.46 16.62
N LEU A 1168 50.66 -16.82 15.52
CA LEU A 1168 50.51 -15.36 15.43
C LEU A 1168 49.13 -14.88 15.87
N ALA A 1169 48.14 -15.78 15.89
CA ALA A 1169 46.77 -15.52 16.31
C ALA A 1169 46.76 -14.91 17.73
N GLY A 1170 46.10 -13.77 17.89
CA GLY A 1170 46.01 -13.04 19.15
C GLY A 1170 47.20 -12.12 19.46
N GLN A 1171 48.25 -12.09 18.63
CA GLN A 1171 49.40 -11.18 18.78
C GLN A 1171 49.42 -10.07 17.75
N THR A 1172 49.02 -10.37 16.51
CA THR A 1172 49.01 -9.42 15.39
C THR A 1172 48.09 -9.92 14.28
N ASP A 1173 47.57 -9.00 13.49
CA ASP A 1173 46.85 -9.32 12.25
C ASP A 1173 47.83 -9.96 11.25
N VAL A 1174 47.34 -10.89 10.44
CA VAL A 1174 48.15 -11.60 9.44
C VAL A 1174 47.57 -11.44 8.04
N ALA A 1175 48.45 -11.21 7.07
CA ALA A 1175 48.09 -11.14 5.66
C ALA A 1175 48.76 -12.28 4.90
N ILE A 1176 47.98 -13.04 4.12
CA ILE A 1176 48.49 -14.08 3.22
C ILE A 1176 48.30 -13.59 1.80
N SER A 1177 49.39 -13.31 1.08
CA SER A 1177 49.36 -12.71 -0.26
C SER A 1177 50.06 -13.59 -1.29
N SER A 1178 49.62 -13.56 -2.55
CA SER A 1178 50.35 -14.18 -3.65
C SER A 1178 51.71 -13.51 -3.87
N THR A 1179 52.71 -14.28 -4.29
CA THR A 1179 54.00 -13.72 -4.74
C THR A 1179 53.84 -12.94 -6.05
N CYS A 1180 52.85 -13.29 -6.85
CA CYS A 1180 52.39 -12.47 -7.97
C CYS A 1180 51.26 -11.56 -7.50
N ARG A 1181 51.58 -10.28 -7.33
CA ARG A 1181 50.63 -9.24 -6.93
C ARG A 1181 50.14 -8.51 -8.17
N PRO A 1182 48.85 -8.58 -8.50
CA PRO A 1182 48.32 -7.92 -9.67
C PRO A 1182 48.20 -6.41 -9.48
N GLN A 1183 48.00 -5.68 -10.58
CA GLN A 1183 47.51 -4.31 -10.53
C GLN A 1183 46.09 -4.31 -9.98
N ARG A 1184 45.79 -3.31 -9.16
CA ARG A 1184 44.42 -3.03 -8.75
C ARG A 1184 43.63 -2.60 -9.99
N PRO A 1185 42.47 -3.21 -10.29
CA PRO A 1185 41.67 -2.81 -11.43
C PRO A 1185 41.29 -1.33 -11.32
N PRO A 1186 41.47 -0.53 -12.40
CA PRO A 1186 40.99 0.84 -12.44
C PRO A 1186 39.47 0.81 -12.60
N ALA A 1187 38.77 0.79 -11.47
CA ALA A 1187 37.33 1.01 -11.39
C ALA A 1187 37.06 1.95 -10.21
N ASP A 1188 36.65 3.17 -10.51
CA ASP A 1188 36.45 4.32 -9.62
C ASP A 1188 35.30 4.19 -8.59
N ILE A 1189 34.91 2.98 -8.17
CA ILE A 1189 33.71 2.81 -7.35
C ILE A 1189 34.00 1.89 -6.17
N CYS A 1190 34.73 2.40 -5.18
CA CYS A 1190 34.70 1.81 -3.85
C CYS A 1190 34.61 2.87 -2.77
N THR A 1191 33.38 3.34 -2.55
CA THR A 1191 33.02 4.37 -1.57
C THR A 1191 33.58 4.07 -0.16
N PHE A 1192 33.58 2.80 0.27
CA PHE A 1192 34.10 2.41 1.59
C PHE A 1192 35.62 2.50 1.68
N ARG A 1193 36.35 2.16 0.61
CA ARG A 1193 37.81 2.26 0.58
C ARG A 1193 38.23 3.72 0.50
N ASP A 1194 37.57 4.51 -0.33
CA ASP A 1194 37.87 5.94 -0.48
C ASP A 1194 37.57 6.70 0.83
N ALA A 1195 36.61 6.20 1.62
CA ALA A 1195 36.35 6.65 2.99
C ALA A 1195 37.34 6.12 4.05
N GLY A 1196 38.31 5.27 3.68
CA GLY A 1196 39.31 4.70 4.59
C GLY A 1196 38.80 3.57 5.50
N LEU A 1197 37.61 3.01 5.20
CA LEU A 1197 36.96 1.99 6.03
C LEU A 1197 37.49 0.56 5.76
N ILE A 1198 37.96 0.31 4.54
CA ILE A 1198 38.56 -0.96 4.09
C ILE A 1198 39.83 -0.69 3.27
N GLY A 1199 40.59 -1.74 2.94
CA GLY A 1199 41.76 -1.65 2.03
C GLY A 1199 43.10 -1.31 2.70
N ARG A 1200 43.22 -1.43 4.03
CA ARG A 1200 44.49 -1.09 4.72
C ARG A 1200 45.69 -1.93 4.27
N ASP A 1201 45.48 -3.22 4.00
CA ASP A 1201 46.50 -4.16 3.54
C ASP A 1201 46.67 -4.19 2.01
N ASP A 1202 46.05 -3.25 1.28
CA ASP A 1202 46.18 -3.13 -0.18
C ASP A 1202 47.63 -3.12 -0.69
N PRO A 1203 48.59 -2.43 -0.05
CA PRO A 1203 49.98 -2.47 -0.47
C PRO A 1203 50.62 -3.87 -0.42
N LEU A 1204 50.01 -4.82 0.31
CA LEU A 1204 50.45 -6.22 0.39
C LEU A 1204 49.86 -7.09 -0.72
N PHE A 1205 48.67 -6.73 -1.23
CA PHE A 1205 47.94 -7.53 -2.22
C PHE A 1205 48.13 -7.06 -3.65
N PHE A 1206 48.36 -5.76 -3.83
CA PHE A 1206 48.47 -5.11 -5.14
C PHE A 1206 49.86 -4.52 -5.36
N ASP A 1207 50.26 -4.45 -6.63
CA ASP A 1207 51.49 -3.80 -7.06
C ASP A 1207 51.21 -2.96 -8.30
N SER A 1208 51.47 -1.65 -8.24
CA SER A 1208 51.23 -0.74 -9.37
C SER A 1208 52.10 -1.07 -10.58
N LYS A 1209 53.18 -1.82 -10.39
CA LYS A 1209 54.07 -2.32 -11.47
C LYS A 1209 53.84 -3.80 -11.79
N GLY A 1210 52.87 -4.45 -11.13
CA GLY A 1210 52.54 -5.86 -11.35
C GLY A 1210 51.84 -6.12 -12.69
N PRO A 1211 51.54 -7.39 -13.04
CA PRO A 1211 50.69 -7.73 -14.17
C PRO A 1211 49.20 -7.46 -13.86
N GLY A 1212 48.32 -7.45 -14.86
CA GLY A 1212 46.89 -7.12 -14.64
C GLY A 1212 46.15 -8.05 -13.67
N THR A 1213 46.31 -9.37 -13.80
CA THR A 1213 45.53 -10.38 -13.02
C THR A 1213 46.37 -11.53 -12.46
N CYS A 1214 47.66 -11.61 -12.83
CA CYS A 1214 48.53 -12.76 -12.54
C CYS A 1214 48.08 -14.12 -13.13
N THR A 1215 47.01 -14.17 -13.92
CA THR A 1215 46.47 -15.43 -14.48
C THR A 1215 47.39 -16.05 -15.53
N GLU A 1216 48.19 -15.25 -16.23
CA GLU A 1216 49.16 -15.74 -17.24
C GLU A 1216 50.57 -15.99 -16.65
N GLN A 1217 50.77 -15.70 -15.36
CA GLN A 1217 52.07 -15.85 -14.70
C GLN A 1217 52.28 -17.29 -14.24
N ARG A 1218 52.95 -18.12 -15.06
CA ARG A 1218 53.26 -19.52 -14.69
C ARG A 1218 53.93 -19.62 -13.32
N GLY A 1219 53.43 -20.56 -12.50
CA GLY A 1219 53.90 -20.76 -11.13
C GLY A 1219 53.18 -19.92 -10.07
N SER A 1220 52.40 -18.91 -10.46
CA SER A 1220 51.50 -18.21 -9.53
C SER A 1220 50.32 -19.10 -9.13
N VAL A 1221 49.72 -18.82 -7.97
CA VAL A 1221 48.46 -19.49 -7.57
C VAL A 1221 47.31 -19.12 -8.50
N GLN A 1222 47.31 -17.90 -9.04
CA GLN A 1222 46.29 -17.41 -9.96
C GLN A 1222 46.32 -18.19 -11.28
N PHE A 1223 47.50 -18.42 -11.86
CA PHE A 1223 47.66 -19.24 -13.07
C PHE A 1223 47.13 -20.66 -12.85
N GLY A 1224 47.50 -21.27 -11.71
CA GLY A 1224 47.03 -22.61 -11.36
C GLY A 1224 45.51 -22.69 -11.23
N ALA A 1225 44.88 -21.74 -10.55
CA ALA A 1225 43.44 -21.72 -10.36
C ALA A 1225 42.66 -21.39 -11.65
N PHE A 1226 43.18 -20.48 -12.48
CA PHE A 1226 42.51 -20.01 -13.70
C PHE A 1226 42.58 -21.01 -14.85
N HIS A 1227 43.68 -21.74 -14.99
CA HIS A 1227 43.88 -22.73 -16.06
C HIS A 1227 43.74 -24.20 -15.61
N GLY A 1228 43.80 -24.48 -14.31
CA GLY A 1228 43.90 -25.84 -13.77
C GLY A 1228 42.58 -26.62 -13.67
N LYS A 1229 41.43 -26.00 -13.94
CA LYS A 1229 40.12 -26.67 -13.89
C LYS A 1229 39.66 -27.08 -15.29
N LYS A 1230 39.53 -28.40 -15.54
CA LYS A 1230 38.40 -28.92 -16.30
C LYS A 1230 37.22 -28.89 -15.31
N ASP A 1231 36.18 -28.12 -15.62
CA ASP A 1231 35.01 -27.91 -14.77
C ASP A 1231 34.40 -29.23 -14.28
N ASP A 1232 34.42 -29.49 -12.97
CA ASP A 1232 33.36 -30.29 -12.34
C ASP A 1232 32.29 -29.26 -11.91
N THR A 1233 31.35 -29.00 -12.82
CA THR A 1233 30.12 -28.22 -12.60
C THR A 1233 29.34 -28.69 -11.38
#